data_AF-H3CWV8-F1
#
_entry.id   AF-H3CWV8-F1
#
_cell.length_a   1.000
_cell.length_b   1.000
_cell.length_c   1.000
_cell.angle_alpha   90.00
_cell.angle_beta   90.00
_cell.angle_gamma   90.00
#
_symmetry.space_group_name_H-M   'P 1'
#
loop_
_entity.id
_entity.type
_entity.pdbx_description
1 polymer ?
#
loop_
_entity_poly.entity_id
_entity_poly.type
_entity_poly.pdbx_seq_one_letter_code
_entity_poly.pdbx_strand_id
1 'polypeptide(L)'
;MPRIMIKGGVWRNTEDEILKAAVMKYGKDQWSRIASLLHRKSAKQCKARWYEWLDPSIKKTEWSREEEEKLLHLAKLMPTQWRTIAPIIGRTAAQCLEHYEYLLDKAAQRDDEEGSDDPRKLKPGEIDPNPETKPARPDPVDMDEDELEMLSEARARLANTQGKKAKRKAREKQLEEARRLAALQKRRELRAAGINVRKKRKKKRGVDYNAEIPFEKKPALGFYDTSMEQFEHLEPNFKRLRQQHLDGELRRFVNYRTSRENTHTHTQLDLPSAILQTSGVAEFTKKRSKLVLPAPQISDAELEEVVKLGLASEVARQAAEESESGNSASSALLSEYSVTNTVTGLRTPRTPAAQDRILQEAQNLMALTNIDTPLKGGLNTPLHESDFSGVTPQKQQIQTPNTVLSTPFRTPGPGQGQESMTPQVGGALTPRAAATPGLTPGRTPLRDKLNINPEEQLTDPAYAKHTQKESLQQLRQGLLSLPAPKNDFEIVLPENAEKELEEMETDSGFTEDASDVDARKQAQRDAEREKELKLRHMSVQRDLPRPTEVNESVLRPASMEPLSDLQLAEELIKQEMITMLHHDCLHHPTNNAASQLQRGKNRGPTSTSNNASHITYLEAHPYKQFSSEEMEQAKGILAAEMEVVKAGMGHGDLSMDAYSQVWEECYGQVLYLPAQNRYTRANLASKKDRIESFEKKLEVNRAHMTAEARKAAKLEKKLKILLGGFQSRALGLVKQHNELWEQVEQAATELQTFSQLKKQEDVAIPRRQEALREDVERQMEREKELQQRYGELLMEREALVSNA
;
A
#
# COMPACT_ATOMS: atom_id res chain seq x y z
N MET A 1 -25.72 20.86 9.41
CA MET A 1 -25.47 22.00 8.51
C MET A 1 -24.91 21.48 7.19
N PRO A 2 -25.52 21.76 6.03
CA PRO A 2 -24.91 21.45 4.75
C PRO A 2 -23.63 22.28 4.59
N ARG A 3 -22.48 21.63 4.37
CA ARG A 3 -21.22 22.32 4.06
C ARG A 3 -21.41 23.13 2.77
N ILE A 4 -21.46 24.45 2.88
CA ILE A 4 -21.42 25.35 1.73
C ILE A 4 -20.01 25.21 1.14
N MET A 5 -19.87 24.35 0.13
CA MET A 5 -18.62 24.24 -0.63
C MET A 5 -18.54 25.47 -1.53
N ILE A 6 -17.67 26.42 -1.20
CA ILE A 6 -17.28 27.48 -2.14
C ILE A 6 -16.53 26.79 -3.30
N LYS A 7 -17.19 26.70 -4.45
CA LYS A 7 -16.64 26.08 -5.67
C LYS A 7 -16.11 27.14 -6.61
N GLY A 8 -14.96 26.88 -7.24
CA GLY A 8 -14.34 27.76 -8.22
C GLY A 8 -12.93 28.19 -7.85
N GLY A 9 -12.51 29.32 -8.41
CA GLY A 9 -11.14 29.80 -8.37
C GLY A 9 -10.32 29.33 -9.57
N VAL A 10 -9.07 29.78 -9.60
CA VAL A 10 -8.11 29.50 -10.68
C VAL A 10 -7.86 27.99 -10.86
N TRP A 11 -7.63 27.59 -12.11
CA TRP A 11 -7.27 26.22 -12.47
C TRP A 11 -5.77 25.98 -12.27
N ARG A 12 -5.41 24.87 -11.62
CA ARG A 12 -4.03 24.41 -11.45
C ARG A 12 -3.71 23.27 -12.44
N ASN A 13 -2.44 23.05 -12.70
CA ASN A 13 -2.01 21.99 -13.62
C ASN A 13 -2.35 20.59 -13.09
N THR A 14 -2.26 20.35 -11.78
CA THR A 14 -2.77 19.14 -11.11
C THR A 14 -4.24 18.85 -11.44
N GLU A 15 -5.13 19.86 -11.35
CA GLU A 15 -6.55 19.73 -11.63
C GLU A 15 -6.82 19.43 -13.12
N ASP A 16 -6.09 20.11 -14.02
CA ASP A 16 -6.21 19.93 -15.47
C ASP A 16 -5.77 18.51 -15.90
N GLU A 17 -4.68 17.98 -15.34
CA GLU A 17 -4.22 16.61 -15.63
C GLU A 17 -5.19 15.54 -15.11
N ILE A 18 -5.74 15.74 -13.91
CA ILE A 18 -6.81 14.87 -13.38
C ILE A 18 -8.04 14.94 -14.28
N LEU A 19 -8.42 16.14 -14.76
CA LEU A 19 -9.55 16.33 -15.66
C LEU A 19 -9.34 15.60 -16.99
N LYS A 20 -8.15 15.68 -17.59
CA LYS A 20 -7.80 14.91 -18.80
C LYS A 20 -7.92 13.42 -18.57
N ALA A 21 -7.31 12.89 -17.51
CA ALA A 21 -7.36 11.47 -17.19
C ALA A 21 -8.79 10.97 -16.88
N ALA A 22 -9.59 11.83 -16.23
CA ALA A 22 -10.99 11.54 -15.93
C ALA A 22 -11.85 11.52 -17.20
N VAL A 23 -11.64 12.44 -18.15
CA VAL A 23 -12.32 12.44 -19.45
C VAL A 23 -11.92 11.21 -20.27
N MET A 24 -10.65 10.78 -20.24
CA MET A 24 -10.21 9.55 -20.89
C MET A 24 -10.92 8.30 -20.34
N LYS A 25 -11.25 8.27 -19.04
CA LYS A 25 -11.94 7.13 -18.41
C LYS A 25 -13.47 7.19 -18.51
N TYR A 26 -14.06 8.36 -18.30
CA TYR A 26 -15.52 8.52 -18.13
C TYR A 26 -16.21 9.15 -19.35
N GLY A 27 -15.47 9.65 -20.33
CA GLY A 27 -16.00 10.31 -21.52
C GLY A 27 -16.48 11.75 -21.27
N LYS A 28 -17.06 12.37 -22.31
CA LYS A 28 -17.45 13.79 -22.33
C LYS A 28 -18.89 14.07 -21.84
N ASP A 29 -19.62 13.05 -21.40
CA ASP A 29 -21.03 13.20 -20.99
C ASP A 29 -21.21 13.10 -19.47
N GLN A 30 -20.23 12.54 -18.74
CA GLN A 30 -20.34 12.23 -17.30
C GLN A 30 -19.65 13.27 -16.41
N TRP A 31 -19.91 14.56 -16.62
CA TRP A 31 -19.25 15.67 -15.91
C TRP A 31 -19.42 15.64 -14.39
N SER A 32 -20.56 15.16 -13.89
CA SER A 32 -20.79 15.03 -12.44
C SER A 32 -19.82 14.01 -11.81
N ARG A 33 -19.53 12.92 -12.53
CA ARG A 33 -18.59 11.89 -12.07
C ARG A 33 -17.15 12.40 -12.12
N ILE A 34 -16.81 13.20 -13.13
CA ILE A 34 -15.52 13.86 -13.27
C ILE A 34 -15.30 14.88 -12.14
N ALA A 35 -16.28 15.76 -11.89
CA ALA A 35 -16.21 16.73 -10.81
C ALA A 35 -16.11 16.07 -9.42
N SER A 36 -16.61 14.85 -9.24
CA SER A 36 -16.42 14.11 -7.99
C SER A 36 -14.98 13.69 -7.70
N LEU A 37 -14.06 13.81 -8.67
CA LEU A 37 -12.60 13.66 -8.49
C LEU A 37 -11.91 14.98 -8.12
N LEU A 38 -12.54 16.13 -8.37
CA LEU A 38 -11.98 17.46 -8.18
C LEU A 38 -12.77 18.20 -7.09
N HIS A 39 -12.24 18.22 -5.87
CA HIS A 39 -12.96 18.66 -4.66
C HIS A 39 -13.50 20.11 -4.73
N ARG A 40 -12.78 21.05 -5.38
CA ARG A 40 -13.17 22.47 -5.47
C ARG A 40 -13.80 22.90 -6.81
N LYS A 41 -13.97 21.97 -7.75
CA LYS A 41 -14.50 22.27 -9.08
C LYS A 41 -15.88 21.61 -9.27
N SER A 42 -16.81 22.37 -9.84
CA SER A 42 -18.15 21.87 -10.16
C SER A 42 -18.19 21.18 -11.53
N ALA A 43 -19.23 20.39 -11.78
CA ALA A 43 -19.43 19.74 -13.08
C ALA A 43 -19.54 20.74 -14.24
N LYS A 44 -20.16 21.91 -14.01
CA LYS A 44 -20.24 22.98 -15.00
C LYS A 44 -18.86 23.57 -15.30
N GLN A 45 -18.06 23.82 -14.26
CA GLN A 45 -16.70 24.34 -14.39
C GLN A 45 -15.79 23.33 -15.12
N CYS A 46 -15.87 22.03 -14.79
CA CYS A 46 -15.12 20.99 -15.49
C CYS A 46 -15.49 20.91 -16.98
N LYS A 47 -16.79 21.03 -17.29
CA LYS A 47 -17.28 21.04 -18.67
C LYS A 47 -16.77 22.28 -19.42
N ALA A 48 -16.93 23.47 -18.85
CA ALA A 48 -16.47 24.72 -19.44
C ALA A 48 -14.96 24.70 -19.68
N ARG A 49 -14.17 24.33 -18.66
CA ARG A 49 -12.72 24.16 -18.76
C ARG A 49 -12.30 23.22 -19.89
N TRP A 50 -13.03 22.12 -20.07
CA TRP A 50 -12.76 21.20 -21.17
C TRP A 50 -12.97 21.87 -22.54
N TYR A 51 -14.15 22.42 -22.79
CA TYR A 51 -14.49 23.00 -24.09
C TYR A 51 -13.83 24.36 -24.39
N GLU A 52 -13.31 25.05 -23.38
CA GLU A 52 -12.68 26.37 -23.53
C GLU A 52 -11.15 26.30 -23.52
N TRP A 53 -10.55 25.27 -22.88
CA TRP A 53 -9.09 25.17 -22.79
C TRP A 53 -8.52 23.78 -23.09
N LEU A 54 -9.10 22.68 -22.61
CA LEU A 54 -8.43 21.37 -22.66
C LEU A 54 -8.70 20.55 -23.92
N ASP A 55 -9.77 20.83 -24.66
CA ASP A 55 -10.09 20.08 -25.87
C ASP A 55 -8.95 20.22 -26.90
N PRO A 56 -8.34 19.10 -27.35
CA PRO A 56 -7.25 19.13 -28.33
C PRO A 56 -7.61 19.80 -29.66
N SER A 57 -8.90 19.98 -29.94
CA SER A 57 -9.39 20.66 -31.15
C SER A 57 -9.22 22.19 -31.08
N ILE A 58 -8.95 22.75 -29.89
CA ILE A 58 -8.79 24.19 -29.68
C ILE A 58 -7.39 24.62 -30.12
N LYS A 59 -7.31 25.49 -31.12
CA LYS A 59 -6.05 26.09 -31.54
C LYS A 59 -5.56 27.11 -30.50
N LYS A 60 -4.37 26.87 -29.94
CA LYS A 60 -3.66 27.79 -29.02
C LYS A 60 -2.41 28.41 -29.62
N THR A 61 -2.25 28.28 -30.94
CA THR A 61 -1.18 28.93 -31.70
C THR A 61 -1.51 30.41 -31.89
N GLU A 62 -0.52 31.19 -32.32
CA GLU A 62 -0.70 32.60 -32.70
C GLU A 62 -1.78 32.76 -33.80
N TRP A 63 -2.37 33.95 -33.89
CA TRP A 63 -3.39 34.28 -34.88
C TRP A 63 -2.74 34.50 -36.24
N SER A 64 -3.29 33.86 -37.29
CA SER A 64 -2.87 34.13 -38.66
C SER A 64 -3.63 35.34 -39.21
N ARG A 65 -3.03 36.05 -40.16
CA ARG A 65 -3.65 37.22 -40.80
C ARG A 65 -5.01 36.90 -41.43
N GLU A 66 -5.15 35.72 -42.04
CA GLU A 66 -6.43 35.24 -42.59
C GLU A 66 -7.51 35.02 -41.51
N GLU A 67 -7.13 34.59 -40.31
CA GLU A 67 -8.04 34.41 -39.17
C GLU A 67 -8.49 35.78 -38.63
N GLU A 68 -7.59 36.76 -38.58
CA GLU A 68 -7.88 38.14 -38.14
C GLU A 68 -8.79 38.90 -39.10
N GLU A 69 -8.52 38.85 -40.41
CA GLU A 69 -9.35 39.49 -41.44
C GLU A 69 -10.77 38.90 -41.43
N LYS A 70 -10.88 37.57 -41.29
CA LYS A 70 -12.15 36.86 -41.14
C LYS A 70 -12.87 37.24 -39.85
N LEU A 71 -12.14 37.37 -38.73
CA LEU A 71 -12.70 37.80 -37.44
C LEU A 71 -13.31 39.21 -37.55
N LEU A 72 -12.57 40.18 -38.08
CA LEU A 72 -13.04 41.56 -38.24
C LEU A 72 -14.26 41.64 -39.17
N HIS A 73 -14.23 40.90 -40.28
CA HIS A 73 -15.35 40.84 -41.22
C HIS A 73 -16.61 40.26 -40.54
N LEU A 74 -16.49 39.14 -39.83
CA LEU A 74 -17.61 38.50 -39.15
C LEU A 74 -18.11 39.30 -37.94
N ALA A 75 -17.23 39.95 -37.19
CA ALA A 75 -17.61 40.82 -36.07
C ALA A 75 -18.39 42.05 -36.56
N LYS A 76 -18.04 42.58 -37.74
CA LYS A 76 -18.78 43.66 -38.40
C LYS A 76 -20.15 43.18 -38.93
N LEU A 77 -20.22 41.96 -39.46
CA LEU A 77 -21.46 41.38 -40.00
C LEU A 77 -22.44 40.93 -38.90
N MET A 78 -21.93 40.36 -37.82
CA MET A 78 -22.69 39.83 -36.69
C MET A 78 -22.19 40.44 -35.37
N PRO A 79 -22.65 41.65 -35.02
CA PRO A 79 -22.15 42.36 -33.84
C PRO A 79 -22.35 41.57 -32.54
N THR A 80 -21.29 41.40 -31.75
CA THR A 80 -21.28 40.76 -30.40
C THR A 80 -21.72 39.29 -30.33
N GLN A 81 -21.87 38.59 -31.46
CA GLN A 81 -22.32 37.19 -31.50
C GLN A 81 -21.15 36.18 -31.48
N TRP A 82 -20.28 36.26 -30.47
CA TRP A 82 -19.03 35.49 -30.41
C TRP A 82 -19.21 33.97 -30.43
N ARG A 83 -20.30 33.44 -29.87
CA ARG A 83 -20.60 32.00 -29.92
C ARG A 83 -20.94 31.49 -31.32
N THR A 84 -21.46 32.35 -32.18
CA THR A 84 -21.77 32.04 -33.59
C THR A 84 -20.54 32.20 -34.47
N ILE A 85 -19.71 33.21 -34.18
CA ILE A 85 -18.48 33.51 -34.92
C ILE A 85 -17.40 32.45 -34.67
N ALA A 86 -17.23 32.02 -33.41
CA ALA A 86 -16.16 31.12 -32.97
C ALA A 86 -16.05 29.81 -33.78
N PRO A 87 -17.14 29.05 -34.01
CA PRO A 87 -17.09 27.85 -34.85
C PRO A 87 -16.68 28.10 -36.30
N ILE A 88 -16.99 29.28 -36.86
CA ILE A 88 -16.68 29.64 -38.26
C ILE A 88 -15.18 29.90 -38.43
N ILE A 89 -14.56 30.55 -37.44
CA ILE A 89 -13.12 30.82 -37.47
C ILE A 89 -12.28 29.65 -36.91
N GLY A 90 -12.88 28.73 -36.15
CA GLY A 90 -12.21 27.58 -35.56
C GLY A 90 -11.41 27.89 -34.29
N ARG A 91 -11.83 28.90 -33.51
CA ARG A 91 -11.26 29.29 -32.21
C ARG A 91 -12.35 29.32 -31.15
N THR A 92 -12.01 29.51 -29.88
CA THR A 92 -13.02 29.64 -28.81
C THR A 92 -13.60 31.06 -28.76
N ALA A 93 -14.86 31.20 -28.35
CA ALA A 93 -15.54 32.50 -28.29
C ALA A 93 -14.82 33.53 -27.42
N ALA A 94 -14.18 33.08 -26.33
CA ALA A 94 -13.37 33.95 -25.46
C ALA A 94 -12.11 34.45 -26.18
N GLN A 95 -11.36 33.56 -26.85
CA GLN A 95 -10.20 33.95 -27.67
C GLN A 95 -10.60 34.94 -28.77
N CYS A 96 -11.75 34.73 -29.42
CA CYS A 96 -12.25 35.62 -30.47
C CYS A 96 -12.51 37.04 -29.95
N LEU A 97 -13.18 37.15 -28.79
CA LEU A 97 -13.49 38.43 -28.16
C LEU A 97 -12.21 39.13 -27.70
N GLU A 98 -11.33 38.44 -26.98
CA GLU A 98 -10.06 38.99 -26.48
C GLU A 98 -9.19 39.50 -27.62
N HIS A 99 -9.06 38.74 -28.71
CA HIS A 99 -8.27 39.16 -29.85
C HIS A 99 -8.92 40.31 -30.64
N TYR A 100 -10.25 40.33 -30.73
CA TYR A 100 -10.96 41.45 -31.36
C TYR A 100 -10.78 42.75 -30.56
N GLU A 101 -10.91 42.70 -29.24
CA GLU A 101 -10.63 43.84 -28.35
C GLU A 101 -9.18 44.29 -28.48
N TYR A 102 -8.22 43.36 -28.53
CA TYR A 102 -6.81 43.67 -28.78
C TYR A 102 -6.57 44.36 -30.13
N LEU A 103 -7.24 43.92 -31.20
CA LEU A 103 -7.13 44.56 -32.52
C LEU A 103 -7.73 45.96 -32.55
N LEU A 104 -8.85 46.19 -31.85
CA LEU A 104 -9.45 47.52 -31.70
C LEU A 104 -8.57 48.45 -30.86
N ASP A 105 -8.05 47.96 -29.73
CA ASP A 105 -7.16 48.71 -28.85
C ASP A 105 -5.87 49.12 -29.58
N LYS A 106 -5.28 48.19 -30.35
CA LYS A 106 -4.11 48.48 -31.19
C LYS A 106 -4.38 49.51 -32.29
N ALA A 107 -5.61 49.62 -32.77
CA ALA A 107 -6.00 50.65 -33.74
C ALA A 107 -6.28 51.99 -33.05
N ALA A 108 -7.05 52.00 -31.96
CA ALA A 108 -7.37 53.18 -31.17
C ALA A 108 -6.09 53.84 -30.59
N GLN A 109 -5.18 53.04 -30.05
CA GLN A 109 -3.90 53.50 -29.51
C GLN A 109 -2.96 54.08 -30.59
N ARG A 110 -3.17 53.75 -31.87
CA ARG A 110 -2.44 54.34 -33.00
C ARG A 110 -3.10 55.62 -33.51
N ASP A 111 -4.42 55.73 -33.39
CA ASP A 111 -5.19 56.90 -33.83
C ASP A 111 -5.15 58.03 -32.78
N ASP A 112 -5.03 57.71 -31.48
CA ASP A 112 -4.84 58.68 -30.40
C ASP A 112 -3.35 58.83 -30.01
N GLU A 113 -2.73 59.95 -30.40
CA GLU A 113 -1.42 60.38 -29.89
C GLU A 113 -1.50 60.78 -28.41
N GLU A 114 -0.86 59.98 -27.55
CA GLU A 114 -0.47 60.28 -26.15
C GLU A 114 -1.53 60.85 -25.18
N GLY A 115 -2.01 59.99 -24.28
CA GLY A 115 -1.76 60.26 -22.84
C GLY A 115 -2.89 60.74 -21.93
N SER A 116 -4.17 60.40 -22.17
CA SER A 116 -5.23 60.70 -21.19
C SER A 116 -6.30 59.61 -21.06
N ASP A 117 -5.90 58.35 -20.88
CA ASP A 117 -6.84 57.28 -20.53
C ASP A 117 -6.52 56.63 -19.18
N ASP A 118 -7.59 56.31 -18.45
CA ASP A 118 -7.58 55.98 -17.02
C ASP A 118 -6.71 54.75 -16.71
N PRO A 119 -5.58 54.90 -15.98
CA PRO A 119 -4.53 53.88 -15.90
C PRO A 119 -4.94 52.55 -15.23
N ARG A 120 -6.13 52.45 -14.62
CA ARG A 120 -6.63 51.20 -14.01
C ARG A 120 -8.16 51.04 -14.12
N LYS A 121 -8.67 50.73 -15.30
CA LYS A 121 -10.02 50.14 -15.47
C LYS A 121 -10.09 48.65 -15.09
N LEU A 122 -8.96 48.02 -14.76
CA LEU A 122 -8.91 46.63 -14.30
C LEU A 122 -9.44 46.54 -12.86
N LYS A 123 -10.58 45.88 -12.67
CA LYS A 123 -11.28 45.78 -11.39
C LYS A 123 -10.44 45.08 -10.31
N PRO A 124 -9.90 45.80 -9.30
CA PRO A 124 -9.08 45.18 -8.26
C PRO A 124 -9.96 44.42 -7.25
N GLY A 125 -9.60 43.18 -6.94
CA GLY A 125 -10.24 42.40 -5.85
C GLY A 125 -11.49 41.61 -6.22
N GLU A 126 -11.94 41.64 -7.47
CA GLU A 126 -13.06 40.81 -7.95
C GLU A 126 -12.61 39.40 -8.34
N ILE A 127 -13.48 38.41 -8.12
CA ILE A 127 -13.30 37.05 -8.63
C ILE A 127 -13.54 37.09 -10.14
N ASP A 128 -12.58 36.59 -10.91
CA ASP A 128 -12.73 36.47 -12.37
C ASP A 128 -14.02 35.70 -12.72
N PRO A 129 -14.91 36.24 -13.57
CA PRO A 129 -16.13 35.55 -13.96
C PRO A 129 -15.87 34.28 -14.77
N ASN A 130 -14.78 34.22 -15.56
CA ASN A 130 -14.49 33.12 -16.48
C ASN A 130 -13.05 32.58 -16.30
N PRO A 131 -12.69 32.02 -15.13
CA PRO A 131 -11.34 31.48 -14.89
C PRO A 131 -11.01 30.27 -15.77
N GLU A 132 -12.00 29.64 -16.40
CA GLU A 132 -11.85 28.48 -17.29
C GLU A 132 -11.12 28.78 -18.60
N THR A 133 -11.06 30.04 -19.04
CA THR A 133 -10.38 30.43 -20.29
C THR A 133 -8.89 30.70 -20.09
N LYS A 134 -8.43 30.86 -18.84
CA LYS A 134 -7.06 31.25 -18.51
C LYS A 134 -6.08 30.07 -18.44
N PRO A 135 -4.78 30.26 -18.70
CA PRO A 135 -3.78 29.22 -18.49
C PRO A 135 -3.78 28.67 -17.06
N ALA A 136 -3.46 27.39 -16.91
CA ALA A 136 -3.35 26.77 -15.60
C ALA A 136 -2.13 27.31 -14.84
N ARG A 137 -2.26 27.48 -13.52
CA ARG A 137 -1.11 27.78 -12.66
C ARG A 137 -0.20 26.54 -12.55
N PRO A 138 1.13 26.71 -12.66
CA PRO A 138 2.08 25.64 -12.37
C PRO A 138 1.92 25.11 -10.95
N ASP A 139 2.22 23.83 -10.75
CA ASP A 139 2.12 23.17 -9.46
C ASP A 139 3.24 23.68 -8.53
N PRO A 140 2.94 24.03 -7.27
CA PRO A 140 3.97 24.43 -6.31
C PRO A 140 4.89 23.24 -5.98
N VAL A 141 6.16 23.52 -5.68
CA VAL A 141 7.15 22.47 -5.33
C VAL A 141 6.70 21.68 -4.10
N ASP A 142 6.13 22.38 -3.13
CA ASP A 142 5.50 21.79 -1.95
C ASP A 142 3.98 21.80 -2.16
N MET A 143 3.45 20.67 -2.64
CA MET A 143 2.00 20.49 -2.81
C MET A 143 1.34 20.32 -1.44
N ASP A 144 0.21 20.98 -1.24
CA ASP A 144 -0.55 20.87 -0.01
C ASP A 144 -1.20 19.47 0.14
N GLU A 145 -1.66 19.16 1.35
CA GLU A 145 -2.30 17.88 1.67
C GLU A 145 -3.54 17.63 0.80
N ASP A 146 -4.27 18.71 0.48
CA ASP A 146 -5.46 18.68 -0.38
C ASP A 146 -5.11 18.18 -1.80
N GLU A 147 -4.05 18.70 -2.43
CA GLU A 147 -3.61 18.28 -3.76
C GLU A 147 -3.08 16.85 -3.78
N LEU A 148 -2.29 16.48 -2.78
CA LEU A 148 -1.75 15.12 -2.63
C LEU A 148 -2.87 14.10 -2.40
N GLU A 149 -3.84 14.42 -1.55
CA GLU A 149 -5.01 13.58 -1.30
C GLU A 149 -5.86 13.46 -2.57
N MET A 150 -6.13 14.57 -3.25
CA MET A 150 -6.85 14.61 -4.53
C MET A 150 -6.19 13.73 -5.59
N LEU A 151 -4.87 13.80 -5.75
CA LEU A 151 -4.11 12.95 -6.68
C LEU A 151 -4.17 11.47 -6.28
N SER A 152 -4.06 11.16 -4.99
CA SER A 152 -4.14 9.79 -4.49
C SER A 152 -5.52 9.18 -4.72
N GLU A 153 -6.58 9.97 -4.49
CA GLU A 153 -7.96 9.59 -4.74
C GLU A 153 -8.23 9.39 -6.23
N ALA A 154 -7.75 10.31 -7.07
CA ALA A 154 -7.86 10.21 -8.52
C ALA A 154 -7.21 8.91 -9.03
N ARG A 155 -5.97 8.61 -8.61
CA ARG A 155 -5.28 7.36 -8.97
C ARG A 155 -6.06 6.12 -8.53
N ALA A 156 -6.54 6.10 -7.29
CA ALA A 156 -7.31 4.96 -6.76
C ALA A 156 -8.64 4.75 -7.51
N ARG A 157 -9.36 5.83 -7.81
CA ARG A 157 -10.63 5.79 -8.55
C ARG A 157 -10.44 5.44 -10.02
N LEU A 158 -9.37 5.91 -10.66
CA LEU A 158 -9.02 5.56 -12.04
C LEU A 158 -8.59 4.09 -12.16
N ALA A 159 -7.85 3.54 -11.19
CA ALA A 159 -7.48 2.11 -11.18
C ALA A 159 -8.69 1.18 -10.91
N ASN A 160 -9.69 1.64 -10.17
CA ASN A 160 -10.84 0.82 -9.81
C ASN A 160 -11.84 0.67 -10.98
N THR A 161 -12.01 -0.56 -11.46
CA THR A 161 -13.01 -0.94 -12.47
C THR A 161 -14.11 -1.86 -11.91
N GLN A 162 -13.94 -2.36 -10.68
CA GLN A 162 -14.83 -3.37 -10.10
C GLN A 162 -15.91 -2.75 -9.21
N GLY A 163 -17.16 -3.17 -9.42
CA GLY A 163 -18.29 -2.83 -8.56
C GLY A 163 -18.32 -3.62 -7.23
N LYS A 164 -19.29 -3.29 -6.37
CA LYS A 164 -19.45 -3.91 -5.03
C LYS A 164 -19.59 -5.43 -5.09
N LYS A 165 -20.37 -5.97 -6.04
CA LYS A 165 -20.62 -7.42 -6.18
C LYS A 165 -19.36 -8.20 -6.55
N ALA A 166 -18.57 -7.69 -7.50
CA ALA A 166 -17.30 -8.30 -7.90
C ALA A 166 -16.29 -8.32 -6.74
N LYS A 167 -16.12 -7.18 -6.04
CA LYS A 167 -15.25 -7.11 -4.85
C LYS A 167 -15.70 -8.05 -3.73
N ARG A 168 -17.01 -8.14 -3.48
CA ARG A 168 -17.57 -9.09 -2.49
C ARG A 168 -17.27 -10.53 -2.88
N LYS A 169 -17.54 -10.91 -4.14
CA LYS A 169 -17.30 -12.27 -4.64
C LYS A 169 -15.82 -12.64 -4.63
N ALA A 170 -14.92 -11.69 -4.89
CA ALA A 170 -13.48 -11.90 -4.77
C ALA A 170 -13.06 -12.18 -3.32
N ARG A 171 -13.56 -11.40 -2.35
CA ARG A 171 -13.31 -11.66 -0.91
C ARG A 171 -13.90 -12.98 -0.45
N GLU A 172 -15.12 -13.31 -0.90
CA GLU A 172 -15.77 -14.58 -0.59
C GLU A 172 -14.96 -15.76 -1.13
N LYS A 173 -14.45 -15.67 -2.37
CA LYS A 173 -13.55 -16.67 -2.95
C LYS A 173 -12.28 -16.87 -2.11
N GLN A 174 -11.64 -15.77 -1.68
CA GLN A 174 -10.45 -15.84 -0.82
C GLN A 174 -10.75 -16.47 0.54
N LEU A 175 -11.88 -16.10 1.16
CA LEU A 175 -12.31 -16.69 2.43
C LEU A 175 -12.63 -18.17 2.28
N GLU A 176 -13.22 -18.58 1.16
CA GLU A 176 -13.52 -19.99 0.88
C GLU A 176 -12.24 -20.81 0.66
N GLU A 177 -11.26 -20.27 -0.07
CA GLU A 177 -9.93 -20.88 -0.20
C GLU A 177 -9.24 -21.02 1.17
N ALA A 178 -9.28 -19.97 1.99
CA ALA A 178 -8.72 -19.99 3.34
C ALA A 178 -9.41 -21.04 4.24
N ARG A 179 -10.75 -21.11 4.20
CA ARG A 179 -11.53 -22.13 4.94
C ARG A 179 -11.20 -23.53 4.44
N ARG A 180 -11.08 -23.74 3.13
CA ARG A 180 -10.71 -25.02 2.53
C ARG A 180 -9.33 -25.46 3.01
N LEU A 181 -8.34 -24.57 3.01
CA LEU A 181 -6.98 -24.88 3.49
C LEU A 181 -6.96 -25.18 5.00
N ALA A 182 -7.68 -24.42 5.82
CA ALA A 182 -7.78 -24.67 7.26
C ALA A 182 -8.46 -26.02 7.56
N ALA A 183 -9.54 -26.35 6.84
CA ALA A 183 -10.20 -27.64 6.97
C ALA A 183 -9.30 -28.80 6.48
N LEU A 184 -8.52 -28.59 5.42
CA LEU A 184 -7.54 -29.56 4.92
C LEU A 184 -6.45 -29.83 5.95
N GLN A 185 -5.93 -28.77 6.60
CA GLN A 185 -4.93 -28.89 7.65
C GLN A 185 -5.46 -29.70 8.83
N LYS A 186 -6.62 -29.33 9.37
CA LYS A 186 -7.25 -30.08 10.48
C LYS A 186 -7.50 -31.54 10.13
N ARG A 187 -7.91 -31.82 8.88
CA ARG A 187 -8.11 -33.20 8.42
C ARG A 187 -6.79 -33.96 8.31
N ARG A 188 -5.71 -33.31 7.90
CA ARG A 188 -4.37 -33.91 7.84
C ARG A 188 -3.87 -34.24 9.23
N GLU A 189 -4.01 -33.33 10.19
CA GLU A 189 -3.62 -33.54 11.59
C GLU A 189 -4.38 -34.71 12.21
N LEU A 190 -5.71 -34.75 12.04
CA LEU A 190 -6.52 -35.87 12.54
C LEU A 190 -6.14 -37.21 11.89
N ARG A 191 -5.89 -37.24 10.57
CA ARG A 191 -5.46 -38.46 9.89
C ARG A 191 -4.04 -38.89 10.27
N ALA A 192 -3.12 -37.95 10.49
CA ALA A 192 -1.78 -38.24 10.96
C ALA A 192 -1.80 -38.84 12.37
N ALA A 193 -2.73 -38.39 13.21
CA ALA A 193 -3.02 -38.98 14.52
C ALA A 193 -3.88 -40.27 14.46
N GLY A 194 -4.19 -40.79 13.27
CA GLY A 194 -4.99 -42.01 13.08
C GLY A 194 -6.50 -41.85 13.30
N ILE A 195 -7.00 -40.63 13.57
CA ILE A 195 -8.41 -40.37 13.89
C ILE A 195 -9.22 -40.12 12.61
N ASN A 196 -10.04 -41.10 12.23
CA ASN A 196 -10.88 -41.04 11.03
C ASN A 196 -12.27 -40.45 11.28
N VAL A 197 -12.37 -39.11 11.30
CA VAL A 197 -13.68 -38.42 11.42
C VAL A 197 -14.39 -38.33 10.06
N ARG A 198 -15.53 -39.03 9.93
CA ARG A 198 -16.42 -38.92 8.75
C ARG A 198 -17.15 -37.58 8.75
N LYS A 199 -17.08 -36.82 7.65
CA LYS A 199 -17.82 -35.55 7.48
C LYS A 199 -19.20 -35.83 6.90
N LYS A 200 -20.24 -35.18 7.44
CA LYS A 200 -21.61 -35.22 6.88
C LYS A 200 -21.68 -34.31 5.65
N ARG A 201 -22.22 -34.80 4.53
CA ARG A 201 -22.50 -34.02 3.32
C ARG A 201 -23.89 -33.38 3.43
N LYS A 202 -23.98 -32.05 3.41
CA LYS A 202 -25.25 -31.32 3.59
C LYS A 202 -26.12 -31.19 2.33
N LYS A 203 -25.70 -31.71 1.17
CA LYS A 203 -26.49 -31.66 -0.08
C LYS A 203 -27.09 -33.04 -0.39
N LYS A 204 -28.42 -33.10 -0.38
CA LYS A 204 -29.23 -34.29 -0.75
C LYS A 204 -29.44 -34.42 -2.27
N ARG A 205 -29.32 -33.32 -3.02
CA ARG A 205 -29.66 -33.25 -4.45
C ARG A 205 -28.46 -32.72 -5.26
N GLY A 206 -28.01 -33.49 -6.25
CA GLY A 206 -26.84 -33.21 -7.10
C GLY A 206 -26.03 -34.48 -7.38
N VAL A 207 -25.44 -34.57 -8.59
CA VAL A 207 -24.55 -35.66 -9.00
C VAL A 207 -23.23 -35.55 -8.25
N ASP A 208 -22.72 -36.67 -7.74
CA ASP A 208 -21.39 -36.72 -7.13
C ASP A 208 -20.35 -36.93 -8.21
N TYR A 209 -19.74 -35.83 -8.66
CA TYR A 209 -18.73 -35.81 -9.71
C TYR A 209 -17.52 -36.72 -9.46
N ASN A 210 -17.28 -37.14 -8.21
CA ASN A 210 -16.19 -38.04 -7.88
C ASN A 210 -16.61 -39.52 -7.87
N ALA A 211 -17.90 -39.82 -7.77
CA ALA A 211 -18.40 -41.20 -7.65
C ALA A 211 -18.72 -41.82 -9.02
N GLU A 212 -19.20 -41.01 -9.96
CA GLU A 212 -19.57 -41.45 -11.31
C GLU A 212 -19.22 -40.37 -12.34
N ILE A 213 -19.12 -40.77 -13.61
CA ILE A 213 -18.96 -39.83 -14.72
C ILE A 213 -20.31 -39.11 -14.91
N PRO A 214 -20.38 -37.78 -14.65
CA PRO A 214 -21.63 -37.06 -14.78
C PRO A 214 -22.09 -37.03 -16.23
N PHE A 215 -23.35 -37.40 -16.46
CA PHE A 215 -23.96 -37.43 -17.80
C PHE A 215 -23.11 -38.22 -18.80
N GLU A 216 -22.67 -39.41 -18.41
CA GLU A 216 -21.86 -40.28 -19.26
C GLU A 216 -22.57 -40.55 -20.60
N LYS A 217 -21.98 -40.03 -21.68
CA LYS A 217 -22.34 -40.40 -23.05
C LYS A 217 -21.27 -41.35 -23.53
N LYS A 218 -21.62 -42.64 -23.68
CA LYS A 218 -20.69 -43.63 -24.22
C LYS A 218 -20.26 -43.18 -25.63
N PRO A 219 -18.95 -43.24 -25.97
CA PRO A 219 -18.49 -43.00 -27.33
C PRO A 219 -19.29 -43.88 -28.31
N ALA A 220 -19.64 -43.34 -29.47
CA ALA A 220 -20.36 -44.12 -30.48
C ALA A 220 -19.48 -45.30 -30.91
N LEU A 221 -20.04 -46.51 -30.87
CA LEU A 221 -19.35 -47.72 -31.32
C LEU A 221 -19.12 -47.62 -32.83
N GLY A 222 -17.85 -47.73 -33.24
CA GLY A 222 -17.44 -47.67 -34.64
C GLY A 222 -17.33 -49.06 -35.27
N PHE A 223 -16.77 -49.12 -36.48
CA PHE A 223 -16.52 -50.39 -37.19
C PHE A 223 -15.34 -51.19 -36.62
N TYR A 224 -14.52 -50.59 -35.77
CA TYR A 224 -13.37 -51.24 -35.12
C TYR A 224 -13.75 -51.68 -33.70
N ASP A 225 -13.28 -52.87 -33.31
CA ASP A 225 -13.45 -53.40 -31.96
C ASP A 225 -12.46 -52.73 -31.01
N THR A 226 -12.98 -51.86 -30.13
CA THR A 226 -12.20 -51.13 -29.13
C THR A 226 -12.22 -51.80 -27.75
N SER A 227 -12.75 -53.03 -27.63
CA SER A 227 -12.83 -53.75 -26.35
C SER A 227 -11.47 -54.14 -25.77
N MET A 228 -10.45 -54.25 -26.62
CA MET A 228 -9.09 -54.65 -26.25
C MET A 228 -8.16 -53.46 -25.98
N GLU A 229 -8.60 -52.22 -26.24
CA GLU A 229 -7.82 -51.02 -25.99
C GLU A 229 -7.86 -50.65 -24.50
N GLN A 230 -6.73 -50.82 -23.80
CA GLN A 230 -6.58 -50.41 -22.41
C GLN A 230 -5.77 -49.10 -22.36
N PHE A 231 -6.29 -48.10 -21.65
CA PHE A 231 -5.52 -46.88 -21.38
C PHE A 231 -4.65 -47.07 -20.14
N GLU A 232 -3.40 -46.65 -20.22
CA GLU A 232 -2.50 -46.66 -19.08
C GLU A 232 -2.87 -45.51 -18.13
N HIS A 233 -3.17 -45.84 -16.88
CA HIS A 233 -3.45 -44.85 -15.86
C HIS A 233 -2.15 -44.17 -15.41
N LEU A 234 -2.09 -42.84 -15.46
CA LEU A 234 -0.95 -42.09 -14.94
C LEU A 234 -0.95 -42.16 -13.40
N GLU A 235 -0.09 -42.99 -12.83
CA GLU A 235 0.10 -43.06 -11.37
C GLU A 235 0.76 -41.76 -10.86
N PRO A 236 0.07 -40.95 -10.04
CA PRO A 236 0.65 -39.70 -9.58
C PRO A 236 1.68 -39.97 -8.49
N ASN A 237 2.89 -39.42 -8.64
CA ASN A 237 3.87 -39.40 -7.57
C ASN A 237 3.44 -38.44 -6.45
N PHE A 238 2.68 -38.93 -5.47
CA PHE A 238 2.12 -38.14 -4.37
C PHE A 238 3.19 -37.47 -3.48
N LYS A 239 4.46 -37.88 -3.55
CA LYS A 239 5.57 -37.23 -2.84
C LYS A 239 5.97 -35.88 -3.47
N ARG A 240 5.79 -35.71 -4.79
CA ARG A 240 6.18 -34.51 -5.55
C ARG A 240 5.00 -33.72 -6.12
N LEU A 241 3.80 -34.31 -6.18
CA LEU A 241 2.62 -33.70 -6.77
C LEU A 241 2.15 -32.47 -5.98
N ARG A 242 1.89 -31.36 -6.69
CA ARG A 242 1.35 -30.11 -6.12
C ARG A 242 0.12 -29.71 -6.92
N GLN A 243 -0.78 -28.92 -6.31
CA GLN A 243 -1.95 -28.40 -7.01
C GLN A 243 -1.57 -27.63 -8.29
N GLN A 244 -0.50 -26.82 -8.24
CA GLN A 244 0.00 -26.09 -9.40
C GLN A 244 0.52 -27.00 -10.53
N HIS A 245 0.98 -28.23 -10.24
CA HIS A 245 1.39 -29.17 -11.30
C HIS A 245 0.18 -29.75 -12.05
N LEU A 246 -0.95 -29.91 -11.35
CA LEU A 246 -2.21 -30.37 -11.94
C LEU A 246 -2.87 -29.24 -12.74
N ASP A 247 -2.86 -28.01 -12.21
CA ASP A 247 -3.48 -26.84 -12.85
C ASP A 247 -2.61 -26.22 -13.96
N GLY A 248 -1.29 -26.50 -13.95
CA GLY A 248 -0.30 -25.87 -14.84
C GLY A 248 0.10 -24.44 -14.42
N GLU A 249 0.98 -23.82 -15.21
CA GLU A 249 1.39 -22.43 -14.96
C GLU A 249 0.32 -21.43 -15.42
N LEU A 250 -0.03 -20.49 -14.54
CA LEU A 250 -1.00 -19.47 -14.88
C LEU A 250 -0.41 -18.49 -15.90
N ARG A 251 -1.12 -18.24 -17.00
CA ARG A 251 -0.69 -17.34 -18.11
C ARG A 251 -0.15 -15.98 -17.65
N ARG A 252 -0.69 -15.41 -16.56
CA ARG A 252 -0.21 -14.15 -16.00
C ARG A 252 1.26 -14.22 -15.56
N PHE A 253 1.69 -15.32 -14.94
CA PHE A 253 3.06 -15.49 -14.48
C PHE A 253 4.03 -15.64 -15.66
N VAL A 254 3.64 -16.42 -16.67
CA VAL A 254 4.41 -16.60 -17.91
C VAL A 254 4.62 -15.24 -18.59
N ASN A 255 3.52 -14.51 -18.85
CA ASN A 255 3.59 -13.20 -19.50
C ASN A 255 4.41 -12.18 -18.71
N TYR A 256 4.27 -12.16 -17.37
CA TYR A 256 5.04 -11.27 -16.51
C TYR A 256 6.54 -11.58 -16.59
N ARG A 257 6.90 -12.86 -16.56
CA ARG A 257 8.29 -13.30 -16.64
C ARG A 257 8.92 -12.88 -17.97
N THR A 258 8.26 -13.18 -19.09
CA THR A 258 8.74 -12.79 -20.43
C THR A 258 8.84 -11.27 -20.58
N SER A 259 7.85 -10.51 -20.08
CA SER A 259 7.91 -9.04 -20.11
C SER A 259 9.08 -8.49 -19.32
N ARG A 260 9.37 -9.05 -18.15
CA ARG A 260 10.48 -8.62 -17.28
C ARG A 260 11.83 -8.95 -17.93
N GLU A 261 11.96 -10.14 -18.51
CA GLU A 261 13.14 -10.56 -19.26
C GLU A 261 13.38 -9.59 -20.44
N ASN A 262 12.36 -9.25 -21.21
CA ASN A 262 12.46 -8.31 -22.33
C ASN A 262 12.79 -6.86 -21.90
N THR A 263 12.25 -6.37 -20.78
CA THR A 263 12.62 -5.04 -20.27
C THR A 263 14.05 -5.01 -19.78
N HIS A 264 14.51 -6.08 -19.14
CA HIS A 264 15.85 -6.12 -18.59
C HIS A 264 16.90 -6.14 -19.72
N THR A 265 16.65 -6.92 -20.78
CA THR A 265 17.51 -6.92 -21.97
C THR A 265 17.53 -5.56 -22.66
N HIS A 266 16.38 -4.88 -22.81
CA HIS A 266 16.33 -3.52 -23.37
C HIS A 266 17.12 -2.50 -22.53
N THR A 267 16.96 -2.52 -21.21
CA THR A 267 17.70 -1.60 -20.32
C THR A 267 19.22 -1.84 -20.35
N GLN A 268 19.66 -3.10 -20.47
CA GLN A 268 21.09 -3.41 -20.58
C GLN A 268 21.68 -2.96 -21.93
N LEU A 269 20.88 -3.02 -23.01
CA LEU A 269 21.29 -2.55 -24.34
C LEU A 269 21.31 -1.00 -24.44
N ASP A 270 20.49 -0.29 -23.66
CA ASP A 270 20.42 1.18 -23.66
C ASP A 270 21.38 1.89 -22.68
N LEU A 271 22.05 1.15 -21.77
CA LEU A 271 23.01 1.71 -20.81
C LEU A 271 24.17 2.51 -21.49
N PRO A 272 24.76 2.03 -22.61
CA PRO A 272 25.77 2.79 -23.35
C PRO A 272 25.25 4.10 -23.97
N SER A 273 23.96 4.17 -24.32
CA SER A 273 23.34 5.40 -24.86
C SER A 273 22.97 6.41 -23.77
N ALA A 274 22.67 5.95 -22.54
CA ALA A 274 22.36 6.83 -21.42
C ALA A 274 23.60 7.58 -20.88
N ILE A 275 24.77 6.94 -20.91
CA ILE A 275 26.05 7.59 -20.53
C ILE A 275 26.39 8.71 -21.51
N LEU A 276 26.15 8.52 -22.81
CA LEU A 276 26.42 9.51 -23.86
C LEU A 276 25.50 10.74 -23.80
N GLN A 277 24.34 10.66 -23.13
CA GLN A 277 23.40 11.78 -22.96
C GLN A 277 23.78 12.71 -21.79
N THR A 278 24.65 12.26 -20.88
CA THR A 278 25.10 13.08 -19.74
C THR A 278 26.27 14.02 -20.09
N SER A 279 26.95 13.77 -21.22
CA SER A 279 27.96 14.65 -21.80
C SER A 279 27.29 15.66 -22.75
N GLY A 280 26.86 16.79 -22.21
CA GLY A 280 26.07 17.81 -22.91
C GLY A 280 26.71 18.35 -24.20
N VAL A 281 26.18 17.90 -25.35
CA VAL A 281 26.30 18.58 -26.65
C VAL A 281 24.92 18.58 -27.30
N ALA A 282 24.52 19.77 -27.77
CA ALA A 282 23.20 20.09 -28.30
C ALA A 282 22.90 19.46 -29.68
N GLU A 283 21.60 19.27 -29.92
CA GLU A 283 20.90 19.06 -31.19
C GLU A 283 21.48 18.06 -32.20
N PHE A 284 20.92 16.84 -32.23
CA PHE A 284 20.71 16.13 -33.50
C PHE A 284 19.39 15.35 -33.51
N THR A 285 18.67 15.53 -34.61
CA THR A 285 17.39 14.91 -34.97
C THR A 285 17.46 13.37 -34.89
N LYS A 286 16.48 12.76 -34.22
CA LYS A 286 16.33 11.29 -34.18
C LYS A 286 16.13 10.74 -35.60
N LYS A 287 17.18 10.23 -36.24
CA LYS A 287 17.06 9.37 -37.42
C LYS A 287 16.56 8.00 -36.95
N ARG A 288 15.46 7.51 -37.53
CA ARG A 288 14.94 6.16 -37.28
C ARG A 288 16.05 5.14 -37.56
N SER A 289 16.27 4.21 -36.65
CA SER A 289 17.23 3.10 -36.83
C SER A 289 16.85 2.26 -38.05
N LYS A 290 17.83 1.96 -38.91
CA LYS A 290 17.65 1.11 -40.08
C LYS A 290 17.24 -0.29 -39.62
N LEU A 291 16.15 -0.82 -40.19
CA LEU A 291 15.64 -2.16 -39.91
C LEU A 291 16.70 -3.19 -40.34
N VAL A 292 17.36 -3.82 -39.37
CA VAL A 292 18.28 -4.93 -39.64
C VAL A 292 17.48 -6.22 -39.51
N LEU A 293 17.15 -6.80 -40.66
CA LEU A 293 16.56 -8.14 -40.75
C LEU A 293 17.65 -9.20 -40.60
N PRO A 294 17.33 -10.40 -40.07
CA PRO A 294 18.27 -11.52 -40.04
C PRO A 294 18.69 -11.93 -41.47
N ALA A 295 19.91 -12.43 -41.63
CA ALA A 295 20.39 -12.92 -42.92
C ALA A 295 19.51 -14.07 -43.43
N PRO A 296 19.24 -14.13 -44.76
CA PRO A 296 18.39 -15.16 -45.35
C PRO A 296 18.97 -16.55 -45.10
N GLN A 297 18.13 -17.50 -44.67
CA GLN A 297 18.51 -18.89 -44.38
C GLN A 297 18.45 -19.80 -45.61
N ILE A 298 18.53 -19.23 -46.81
CA ILE A 298 18.40 -19.95 -48.08
C ILE A 298 19.66 -19.64 -48.89
N SER A 299 20.34 -20.66 -49.39
CA SER A 299 21.56 -20.49 -50.19
C SER A 299 21.23 -19.98 -51.61
N ASP A 300 22.12 -19.21 -52.24
CA ASP A 300 21.87 -18.63 -53.57
C ASP A 300 21.58 -19.69 -54.66
N ALA A 301 22.07 -20.93 -54.46
CA ALA A 301 21.77 -22.07 -55.33
C ALA A 301 20.31 -22.56 -55.19
N GLU A 302 19.76 -22.57 -53.97
CA GLU A 302 18.36 -22.92 -53.73
C GLU A 302 17.41 -21.81 -54.22
N LEU A 303 17.87 -20.56 -54.22
CA LEU A 303 17.13 -19.43 -54.78
C LEU A 303 17.04 -19.52 -56.32
N GLU A 304 18.11 -19.89 -57.01
CA GLU A 304 18.10 -20.11 -58.47
C GLU A 304 17.19 -21.27 -58.89
N GLU A 305 17.14 -22.33 -58.08
CA GLU A 305 16.30 -23.49 -58.36
C GLU A 305 14.82 -23.19 -58.13
N VAL A 306 14.48 -22.41 -57.09
CA VAL A 306 13.12 -21.90 -56.84
C VAL A 306 12.68 -20.90 -57.93
N VAL A 307 13.59 -20.06 -58.43
CA VAL A 307 13.29 -19.14 -59.54
C VAL A 307 13.08 -19.90 -60.86
N LYS A 308 13.86 -20.95 -61.15
CA LYS A 308 13.63 -21.83 -62.31
C LYS A 308 12.32 -22.60 -62.23
N LEU A 309 11.94 -23.07 -61.03
CA LEU A 309 10.67 -23.75 -60.80
C LEU A 309 9.49 -22.78 -60.96
N GLY A 310 9.65 -21.53 -60.50
CA GLY A 310 8.69 -20.44 -60.70
C GLY A 310 8.50 -20.08 -62.17
N LEU A 311 9.59 -19.90 -62.92
CA LEU A 311 9.55 -19.63 -64.37
C LEU A 311 8.92 -20.79 -65.16
N ALA A 312 9.20 -22.04 -64.80
CA ALA A 312 8.57 -23.20 -65.44
C ALA A 312 7.05 -23.27 -65.17
N SER A 313 6.62 -22.88 -63.97
CA SER A 313 5.19 -22.81 -63.62
C SER A 313 4.46 -21.67 -64.32
N GLU A 314 5.13 -20.53 -64.53
CA GLU A 314 4.57 -19.36 -65.22
C GLU A 314 4.48 -19.58 -66.73
N VAL A 315 5.48 -20.24 -67.33
CA VAL A 315 5.47 -20.66 -68.75
C VAL A 315 4.38 -21.73 -69.01
N ALA A 316 4.18 -22.68 -68.09
CA ALA A 316 3.08 -23.64 -68.20
C ALA A 316 1.70 -22.98 -68.08
N ARG A 317 1.59 -21.89 -67.31
CA ARG A 317 0.37 -21.08 -67.19
C ARG A 317 0.10 -20.26 -68.45
N GLN A 318 1.11 -19.59 -69.00
CA GLN A 318 1.00 -18.84 -70.26
C GLN A 318 0.67 -19.75 -71.44
N ALA A 319 1.27 -20.94 -71.52
CA ALA A 319 0.94 -21.93 -72.56
C ALA A 319 -0.50 -22.47 -72.44
N ALA A 320 -1.07 -22.50 -71.23
CA ALA A 320 -2.48 -22.87 -71.02
C ALA A 320 -3.45 -21.69 -71.28
N GLU A 321 -3.01 -20.45 -71.10
CA GLU A 321 -3.78 -19.22 -71.40
C GLU A 321 -3.77 -18.87 -72.91
N GLU A 322 -2.72 -19.24 -73.67
CA GLU A 322 -2.59 -18.94 -75.11
C GLU A 322 -3.32 -19.91 -76.06
N SER A 323 -3.84 -21.04 -75.56
CA SER A 323 -4.68 -21.95 -76.36
C SER A 323 -6.15 -21.48 -76.38
N GLU A 324 -6.50 -20.62 -77.34
CA GLU A 324 -7.87 -20.23 -77.70
C GLU A 324 -8.68 -21.41 -78.29
N SER A 325 -9.20 -22.29 -77.43
CA SER A 325 -10.42 -23.06 -77.72
C SER A 325 -11.00 -23.70 -76.46
N GLY A 326 -12.29 -23.44 -76.24
CA GLY A 326 -12.95 -23.57 -74.94
C GLY A 326 -12.83 -24.94 -74.26
N ASN A 327 -12.47 -24.91 -72.98
CA ASN A 327 -13.01 -25.78 -71.93
C ASN A 327 -12.61 -25.26 -70.53
N SER A 328 -13.57 -24.65 -69.82
CA SER A 328 -13.42 -24.05 -68.48
C SER A 328 -13.22 -25.08 -67.34
N ALA A 329 -13.03 -26.37 -67.65
CA ALA A 329 -12.86 -27.43 -66.66
C ALA A 329 -11.39 -27.65 -66.25
N SER A 330 -10.43 -27.24 -67.06
CA SER A 330 -9.00 -27.52 -66.84
C SER A 330 -8.30 -26.50 -65.93
N SER A 331 -8.81 -25.26 -65.84
CA SER A 331 -8.19 -24.22 -64.99
C SER A 331 -8.40 -24.46 -63.49
N ALA A 332 -9.44 -25.23 -63.12
CA ALA A 332 -9.72 -25.60 -61.73
C ALA A 332 -8.83 -26.74 -61.19
N LEU A 333 -8.09 -27.44 -62.06
CA LEU A 333 -7.18 -28.53 -61.68
C LEU A 333 -5.73 -28.08 -61.46
N LEU A 334 -5.40 -26.83 -61.81
CA LEU A 334 -4.11 -26.21 -61.48
C LEU A 334 -4.24 -25.46 -60.15
N SER A 335 -4.41 -26.20 -59.06
CA SER A 335 -4.32 -25.63 -57.71
C SER A 335 -2.84 -25.41 -57.35
N GLU A 336 -2.53 -24.20 -56.91
CA GLU A 336 -1.22 -23.75 -56.46
C GLU A 336 -0.62 -24.69 -55.39
N TYR A 337 0.45 -25.41 -55.73
CA TYR A 337 1.35 -25.99 -54.73
C TYR A 337 2.36 -24.92 -54.32
N SER A 338 2.10 -24.23 -53.20
CA SER A 338 3.15 -23.53 -52.47
C SER A 338 3.78 -24.49 -51.47
N VAL A 339 4.95 -25.02 -51.80
CA VAL A 339 5.71 -25.95 -50.95
C VAL A 339 6.47 -25.16 -49.88
N THR A 340 6.14 -25.48 -48.62
CA THR A 340 6.85 -25.21 -47.35
C THR A 340 6.88 -23.78 -46.79
N ASN A 341 6.15 -23.62 -45.69
CA ASN A 341 6.35 -22.57 -44.70
C ASN A 341 6.82 -23.23 -43.40
N THR A 342 8.12 -23.18 -43.14
CA THR A 342 8.70 -23.61 -41.86
C THR A 342 8.53 -22.52 -40.80
N VAL A 343 7.83 -22.92 -39.72
CA VAL A 343 7.94 -22.44 -38.34
C VAL A 343 8.00 -20.91 -38.13
N THR A 344 6.83 -20.28 -38.18
CA THR A 344 6.50 -19.16 -37.29
C THR A 344 5.31 -19.53 -36.41
N GLY A 345 5.43 -19.19 -35.13
CA GLY A 345 4.62 -19.75 -34.04
C GLY A 345 3.11 -19.59 -34.18
N LEU A 346 2.42 -20.63 -33.73
CA LEU A 346 0.98 -20.69 -33.49
C LEU A 346 0.52 -19.52 -32.61
N ARG A 347 -0.03 -18.50 -33.26
CA ARG A 347 -1.10 -17.66 -32.70
C ARG A 347 -2.38 -18.50 -32.64
N THR A 348 -3.01 -18.53 -31.47
CA THR A 348 -4.41 -18.96 -31.37
C THR A 348 -5.33 -17.98 -32.12
N PRO A 349 -6.35 -18.46 -32.85
CA PRO A 349 -7.23 -17.65 -33.68
C PRO A 349 -8.12 -16.70 -32.89
N ARG A 350 -8.35 -15.49 -33.45
CA ARG A 350 -9.38 -14.55 -33.01
C ARG A 350 -10.76 -15.14 -33.26
N THR A 351 -11.66 -14.97 -32.29
CA THR A 351 -13.12 -15.07 -32.50
C THR A 351 -13.55 -14.18 -33.69
N PRO A 352 -14.39 -14.67 -34.62
CA PRO A 352 -15.03 -13.78 -35.57
C PRO A 352 -15.86 -12.73 -34.81
N ALA A 353 -15.84 -11.49 -35.28
CA ALA A 353 -16.68 -10.43 -34.73
C ALA A 353 -18.15 -10.85 -34.88
N ALA A 354 -18.95 -10.60 -33.84
CA ALA A 354 -20.40 -10.70 -33.98
C ALA A 354 -20.84 -9.74 -35.10
N GLN A 355 -21.52 -10.26 -36.12
CA GLN A 355 -22.05 -9.45 -37.20
C GLN A 355 -23.09 -8.48 -36.63
N ASP A 356 -22.93 -7.21 -36.99
CA ASP A 356 -23.82 -6.14 -36.60
C ASP A 356 -25.16 -6.29 -37.35
N ARG A 357 -26.19 -6.81 -36.67
CA ARG A 357 -27.48 -7.17 -37.28
C ARG A 357 -28.15 -5.97 -37.96
N ILE A 358 -27.93 -4.77 -37.43
CA ILE A 358 -28.47 -3.52 -37.99
C ILE A 358 -27.78 -3.20 -39.32
N LEU A 359 -26.47 -3.45 -39.43
CA LEU A 359 -25.71 -3.25 -40.66
C LEU A 359 -26.12 -4.27 -41.73
N GLN A 360 -26.42 -5.50 -41.32
CA GLN A 360 -26.84 -6.58 -42.23
C GLN A 360 -28.27 -6.37 -42.75
N GLU A 361 -29.19 -5.88 -41.91
CA GLU A 361 -30.54 -5.49 -42.31
C GLU A 361 -30.50 -4.27 -43.25
N ALA A 362 -29.64 -3.28 -42.97
CA ALA A 362 -29.42 -2.16 -43.87
C ALA A 362 -28.85 -2.59 -45.23
N GLN A 363 -27.95 -3.59 -45.26
CA GLN A 363 -27.42 -4.17 -46.50
C GLN A 363 -28.47 -4.96 -47.28
N ASN A 364 -29.33 -5.73 -46.61
CA ASN A 364 -30.45 -6.43 -47.25
C ASN A 364 -31.47 -5.44 -47.84
N LEU A 365 -31.76 -4.35 -47.13
CA LEU A 365 -32.63 -3.28 -47.63
C LEU A 365 -32.01 -2.59 -48.85
N MET A 366 -30.70 -2.26 -48.81
CA MET A 366 -30.00 -1.73 -49.99
C MET A 366 -29.96 -2.72 -51.16
N ALA A 367 -29.84 -4.02 -50.90
CA ALA A 367 -29.84 -5.06 -51.93
C ALA A 367 -31.23 -5.28 -52.56
N LEU A 368 -32.30 -5.06 -51.79
CA LEU A 368 -33.69 -5.08 -52.27
C LEU A 368 -34.06 -3.81 -53.04
N THR A 369 -33.50 -2.65 -52.70
CA THR A 369 -33.81 -1.39 -53.42
C THR A 369 -33.07 -1.26 -54.75
N ASN A 370 -31.96 -1.97 -54.94
CA ASN A 370 -31.08 -1.79 -56.09
C ASN A 370 -31.34 -2.77 -57.25
N ILE A 371 -32.29 -3.71 -57.14
CA ILE A 371 -32.52 -4.76 -58.15
C ILE A 371 -34.01 -4.92 -58.45
N ASP A 372 -34.35 -5.01 -59.74
CA ASP A 372 -35.73 -5.15 -60.22
C ASP A 372 -36.35 -6.51 -59.87
N THR A 373 -37.60 -6.49 -59.40
CA THR A 373 -38.33 -7.67 -58.89
C THR A 373 -38.58 -8.75 -59.95
N PRO A 374 -38.72 -10.04 -59.55
CA PRO A 374 -38.66 -11.21 -60.42
C PRO A 374 -39.80 -11.37 -61.44
N LEU A 375 -40.81 -10.50 -61.45
CA LEU A 375 -41.83 -10.48 -62.51
C LEU A 375 -41.27 -10.01 -63.87
N LYS A 376 -40.09 -9.38 -63.88
CA LYS A 376 -39.34 -9.00 -65.09
C LYS A 376 -38.21 -9.98 -65.47
N GLY A 377 -38.17 -11.18 -64.89
CA GLY A 377 -37.24 -12.24 -65.29
C GLY A 377 -35.82 -12.11 -64.74
N GLY A 378 -35.59 -11.27 -63.73
CA GLY A 378 -34.34 -11.24 -62.96
C GLY A 378 -34.24 -12.41 -61.96
N LEU A 379 -33.04 -12.95 -61.77
CA LEU A 379 -32.75 -13.97 -60.76
C LEU A 379 -32.81 -13.35 -59.35
N ASN A 380 -33.48 -14.03 -58.42
CA ASN A 380 -33.66 -13.57 -57.05
C ASN A 380 -32.31 -13.32 -56.35
N THR A 381 -32.14 -12.13 -55.79
CA THR A 381 -30.98 -11.79 -54.97
C THR A 381 -31.02 -12.56 -53.65
N PRO A 382 -29.95 -13.29 -53.27
CA PRO A 382 -29.91 -14.02 -52.01
C PRO A 382 -29.83 -13.04 -50.84
N LEU A 383 -30.92 -12.91 -50.09
CA LEU A 383 -30.99 -12.12 -48.86
C LEU A 383 -30.55 -12.98 -47.66
N HIS A 384 -29.91 -12.35 -46.68
CA HIS A 384 -29.59 -13.01 -45.42
C HIS A 384 -30.76 -12.93 -44.44
N GLU A 385 -31.26 -14.06 -43.94
CA GLU A 385 -32.38 -14.09 -43.00
C GLU A 385 -31.97 -13.52 -41.63
N SER A 386 -32.64 -12.45 -41.20
CA SER A 386 -32.51 -11.88 -39.86
C SER A 386 -33.82 -12.03 -39.09
N ASP A 387 -33.80 -12.81 -38.01
CA ASP A 387 -34.97 -13.13 -37.19
C ASP A 387 -35.35 -11.94 -36.27
N PHE A 388 -36.35 -11.13 -36.67
CA PHE A 388 -36.76 -9.91 -35.98
C PHE A 388 -38.09 -10.12 -35.23
N SER A 389 -38.03 -10.80 -34.10
CA SER A 389 -39.18 -11.03 -33.22
C SER A 389 -39.00 -10.32 -31.87
N GLY A 390 -39.52 -9.09 -31.73
CA GLY A 390 -39.96 -8.52 -30.44
C GLY A 390 -39.44 -7.14 -30.03
N VAL A 391 -40.38 -6.23 -29.73
CA VAL A 391 -40.21 -4.81 -29.32
C VAL A 391 -40.00 -4.62 -27.81
N THR A 392 -39.20 -5.47 -27.15
CA THR A 392 -38.75 -5.17 -25.77
C THR A 392 -37.30 -5.57 -25.53
N PRO A 393 -36.50 -4.76 -24.79
CA PRO A 393 -35.10 -5.09 -24.54
C PRO A 393 -35.00 -6.24 -23.54
N GLN A 394 -34.83 -7.46 -24.03
CA GLN A 394 -34.41 -8.58 -23.21
C GLN A 394 -32.91 -8.54 -22.92
N LYS A 395 -32.56 -8.90 -21.69
CA LYS A 395 -31.19 -8.94 -21.19
C LYS A 395 -30.50 -10.21 -21.68
N GLN A 396 -29.66 -10.11 -22.71
CA GLN A 396 -28.86 -11.25 -23.15
C GLN A 396 -27.66 -11.51 -22.22
N GLN A 397 -27.59 -12.73 -21.72
CA GLN A 397 -26.39 -13.31 -21.10
C GLN A 397 -25.40 -13.66 -22.20
N ILE A 398 -24.18 -13.13 -22.11
CA ILE A 398 -23.06 -13.55 -22.97
C ILE A 398 -22.60 -14.95 -22.50
N GLN A 399 -22.99 -15.98 -23.26
CA GLN A 399 -22.37 -17.30 -23.22
C GLN A 399 -21.26 -17.36 -24.27
N THR A 400 -20.10 -17.88 -23.86
CA THR A 400 -19.00 -18.29 -24.72
C THR A 400 -19.34 -19.62 -25.40
N PRO A 401 -19.19 -19.78 -26.74
CA PRO A 401 -19.42 -21.06 -27.39
C PRO A 401 -18.27 -22.04 -27.08
N ASN A 402 -18.64 -23.14 -26.44
CA ASN A 402 -17.94 -24.41 -26.52
C ASN A 402 -18.18 -25.00 -27.93
N THR A 403 -17.15 -25.57 -28.53
CA THR A 403 -17.27 -26.44 -29.69
C THR A 403 -17.98 -27.74 -29.28
N VAL A 404 -18.92 -28.17 -30.12
CA VAL A 404 -19.76 -29.36 -29.95
C VAL A 404 -19.47 -30.30 -31.11
N LEU A 405 -19.43 -31.62 -30.86
CA LEU A 405 -19.89 -32.62 -31.82
C LEU A 405 -21.28 -33.13 -31.34
N SER A 406 -22.29 -32.71 -32.12
CA SER A 406 -23.66 -33.22 -32.41
C SER A 406 -24.24 -34.41 -31.60
N THR A 407 -25.55 -34.67 -31.40
CA THR A 407 -26.92 -34.27 -31.84
C THR A 407 -27.89 -35.19 -31.02
N PRO A 408 -29.24 -35.26 -31.19
CA PRO A 408 -30.27 -34.20 -31.31
C PRO A 408 -31.62 -34.49 -30.57
N PHE A 409 -32.54 -33.50 -30.60
CA PHE A 409 -34.02 -33.51 -30.42
C PHE A 409 -34.66 -33.93 -29.06
N ARG A 410 -35.82 -33.45 -28.55
CA ARG A 410 -36.66 -32.22 -28.64
C ARG A 410 -37.91 -32.43 -27.73
N THR A 411 -38.30 -31.43 -26.91
CA THR A 411 -39.68 -31.00 -26.47
C THR A 411 -40.68 -31.98 -25.78
N PRO A 412 -41.81 -31.50 -25.17
CA PRO A 412 -42.15 -30.23 -24.46
C PRO A 412 -42.95 -30.44 -23.12
N GLY A 413 -43.23 -29.37 -22.36
CA GLY A 413 -44.07 -29.35 -21.12
C GLY A 413 -45.60 -29.47 -21.36
N PRO A 414 -46.49 -29.48 -20.33
CA PRO A 414 -46.82 -28.28 -19.50
C PRO A 414 -47.33 -28.52 -18.03
N GLY A 415 -47.53 -27.44 -17.24
CA GLY A 415 -48.74 -27.28 -16.39
C GLY A 415 -48.67 -27.25 -14.84
N GLN A 416 -49.02 -26.08 -14.27
CA GLN A 416 -49.80 -25.79 -13.04
C GLN A 416 -49.28 -25.99 -11.58
N GLY A 417 -49.36 -24.89 -10.79
CA GLY A 417 -50.17 -24.86 -9.55
C GLY A 417 -49.48 -24.59 -8.20
N GLN A 418 -49.77 -23.40 -7.60
CA GLN A 418 -49.99 -23.09 -6.16
C GLN A 418 -48.86 -23.38 -5.13
N GLU A 419 -48.72 -22.75 -3.96
CA GLU A 419 -49.29 -21.59 -3.25
C GLU A 419 -48.36 -21.32 -2.03
N SER A 420 -48.23 -20.05 -1.68
CA SER A 420 -48.20 -19.37 -0.35
C SER A 420 -47.72 -20.07 0.95
N MET A 421 -47.16 -19.24 1.85
CA MET A 421 -47.42 -19.15 3.31
C MET A 421 -46.16 -18.77 4.15
N THR A 422 -46.18 -17.52 4.64
CA THR A 422 -45.57 -17.07 5.92
C THR A 422 -46.42 -17.52 7.10
N PRO A 423 -45.87 -17.67 8.33
CA PRO A 423 -46.03 -16.65 9.40
C PRO A 423 -44.72 -16.48 10.24
N GLN A 424 -44.33 -15.35 10.85
CA GLN A 424 -44.94 -14.35 11.77
C GLN A 424 -44.64 -14.63 13.26
N VAL A 425 -43.96 -13.65 13.93
CA VAL A 425 -44.01 -13.20 15.35
C VAL A 425 -43.72 -14.24 16.47
N GLY A 426 -42.98 -14.01 17.56
CA GLY A 426 -42.31 -12.86 18.18
C GLY A 426 -41.90 -13.25 19.63
N GLY A 427 -40.97 -12.51 20.23
CA GLY A 427 -41.01 -12.28 21.69
C GLY A 427 -39.80 -12.67 22.54
N ALA A 428 -39.09 -11.62 22.95
CA ALA A 428 -38.24 -11.40 24.14
C ALA A 428 -37.80 -12.60 25.02
N LEU A 429 -36.49 -12.63 25.31
CA LEU A 429 -35.92 -12.55 26.67
C LEU A 429 -34.42 -12.23 26.56
N THR A 430 -34.00 -11.14 27.21
CA THR A 430 -32.59 -10.88 27.56
C THR A 430 -32.43 -11.09 29.06
N PRO A 431 -31.21 -11.41 29.53
CA PRO A 431 -30.42 -10.34 30.13
C PRO A 431 -28.92 -10.34 29.75
N ARG A 432 -28.49 -9.19 29.23
CA ARG A 432 -27.33 -8.37 29.64
C ARG A 432 -26.10 -9.08 30.27
N ALA A 433 -24.97 -9.10 29.54
CA ALA A 433 -23.76 -8.31 29.87
C ALA A 433 -22.59 -8.50 28.86
N ALA A 434 -22.08 -7.35 28.38
CA ALA A 434 -20.70 -7.02 27.98
C ALA A 434 -20.03 -7.63 26.71
N ALA A 435 -19.97 -6.77 25.69
CA ALA A 435 -18.80 -6.40 24.87
C ALA A 435 -18.12 -7.42 23.92
N THR A 436 -18.52 -7.35 22.64
CA THR A 436 -17.63 -7.46 21.45
C THR A 436 -16.83 -6.15 21.26
N PRO A 437 -15.62 -6.12 20.64
CA PRO A 437 -15.45 -6.59 19.25
C PRO A 437 -14.09 -7.21 18.87
N GLY A 438 -14.18 -8.20 17.96
CA GLY A 438 -13.22 -8.53 16.90
C GLY A 438 -11.72 -8.47 17.18
N LEU A 439 -11.05 -9.61 17.10
CA LEU A 439 -9.79 -9.75 16.34
C LEU A 439 -9.51 -11.23 16.05
N THR A 440 -9.03 -11.48 14.84
CA THR A 440 -8.45 -12.74 14.37
C THR A 440 -7.17 -13.09 15.12
N PRO A 441 -6.97 -14.35 15.57
CA PRO A 441 -5.64 -14.85 15.88
C PRO A 441 -5.09 -15.60 14.66
N GLY A 442 -4.21 -14.91 13.94
CA GLY A 442 -3.28 -15.53 13.02
C GLY A 442 -2.26 -16.37 13.79
N ARG A 443 -1.78 -17.40 13.08
CA ARG A 443 -0.46 -18.03 13.17
C ARG A 443 0.46 -17.50 14.28
N THR A 444 0.78 -18.41 15.18
CA THR A 444 2.03 -18.48 15.94
C THR A 444 3.25 -18.19 15.07
N PRO A 445 4.08 -17.18 15.38
CA PRO A 445 5.50 -17.22 15.10
C PRO A 445 6.19 -17.79 16.33
N LEU A 446 6.70 -19.01 16.18
CA LEU A 446 7.59 -19.62 17.14
C LEU A 446 8.85 -18.75 17.23
N ARG A 447 9.14 -18.30 18.45
CA ARG A 447 10.32 -17.52 18.81
C ARG A 447 11.50 -18.49 18.92
N ASP A 448 12.41 -18.41 17.94
CA ASP A 448 13.74 -18.98 18.02
C ASP A 448 14.54 -18.23 19.11
N LYS A 449 14.96 -18.96 20.15
CA LYS A 449 15.75 -18.44 21.28
C LYS A 449 17.22 -18.87 21.22
N LEU A 450 17.72 -19.33 20.07
CA LEU A 450 19.10 -19.79 19.93
C LEU A 450 19.93 -19.04 18.87
N ASN A 451 19.39 -18.01 18.22
CA ASN A 451 20.15 -17.11 17.35
C ASN A 451 21.07 -17.83 16.33
N ILE A 452 20.59 -18.91 15.72
CA ILE A 452 21.36 -19.74 14.77
C ILE A 452 21.38 -19.14 13.35
N ASN A 453 20.61 -18.10 13.05
CA ASN A 453 20.69 -17.39 11.77
C ASN A 453 21.47 -16.06 11.90
N PRO A 454 22.56 -15.87 11.13
CA PRO A 454 23.27 -14.59 11.09
C PRO A 454 22.44 -13.54 10.37
N GLU A 455 22.53 -12.29 10.82
CA GLU A 455 21.77 -11.17 10.28
C GLU A 455 22.10 -10.87 8.81
N GLU A 456 21.03 -10.59 8.07
CA GLU A 456 20.99 -10.32 6.64
C GLU A 456 21.50 -8.91 6.33
N GLN A 457 22.79 -8.78 5.99
CA GLN A 457 23.34 -7.59 5.35
C GLN A 457 23.25 -7.72 3.81
N LEU A 458 22.43 -6.84 3.24
CA LEU A 458 22.37 -6.35 1.87
C LEU A 458 23.29 -7.08 0.85
N THR A 459 22.85 -8.23 0.36
CA THR A 459 23.40 -8.87 -0.85
C THR A 459 22.28 -9.48 -1.69
N ASP A 460 22.49 -9.48 -3.01
CA ASP A 460 21.51 -9.80 -4.04
C ASP A 460 20.79 -11.16 -3.81
N PRO A 461 19.43 -11.22 -3.80
CA PRO A 461 18.66 -12.43 -3.46
C PRO A 461 18.94 -13.69 -4.31
N ALA A 462 19.64 -13.56 -5.43
CA ALA A 462 20.04 -14.66 -6.29
C ALA A 462 21.26 -15.43 -5.74
N TYR A 463 22.21 -14.74 -5.11
CA TYR A 463 23.46 -15.32 -4.62
C TYR A 463 23.25 -16.12 -3.32
N ALA A 464 22.41 -15.61 -2.41
CA ALA A 464 22.05 -16.28 -1.16
C ALA A 464 21.32 -17.63 -1.37
N LYS A 465 20.57 -17.76 -2.47
CA LYS A 465 19.94 -19.03 -2.85
C LYS A 465 20.93 -20.05 -3.39
N HIS A 466 22.02 -19.60 -4.02
CA HIS A 466 23.03 -20.49 -4.58
C HIS A 466 23.90 -21.09 -3.48
N THR A 467 24.30 -20.28 -2.49
CA THR A 467 25.08 -20.73 -1.33
C THR A 467 24.29 -21.65 -0.39
N GLN A 468 22.98 -21.40 -0.21
CA GLN A 468 22.10 -22.35 0.50
C GLN A 468 21.94 -23.68 -0.25
N LYS A 469 21.99 -23.66 -1.59
CA LYS A 469 21.88 -24.88 -2.40
C LYS A 469 23.17 -25.69 -2.39
N GLU A 470 24.33 -25.04 -2.43
CA GLU A 470 25.63 -25.70 -2.29
C GLU A 470 25.82 -26.31 -0.91
N SER A 471 25.51 -25.60 0.17
CA SER A 471 25.58 -26.14 1.53
C SER A 471 24.66 -27.36 1.74
N LEU A 472 23.45 -27.33 1.17
CA LEU A 472 22.55 -28.48 1.15
C LEU A 472 23.10 -29.66 0.32
N GLN A 473 23.79 -29.41 -0.78
CA GLN A 473 24.42 -30.45 -1.59
C GLN A 473 25.64 -31.06 -0.87
N GLN A 474 26.41 -30.24 -0.17
CA GLN A 474 27.57 -30.66 0.61
C GLN A 474 27.15 -31.52 1.82
N LEU A 475 26.08 -31.10 2.53
CA LEU A 475 25.45 -31.91 3.59
C LEU A 475 24.88 -33.22 3.04
N ARG A 476 24.26 -33.18 1.86
CA ARG A 476 23.71 -34.37 1.22
C ARG A 476 24.81 -35.36 0.81
N GLN A 477 25.96 -34.89 0.34
CA GLN A 477 27.12 -35.74 0.06
C GLN A 477 27.70 -36.32 1.35
N GLY A 478 27.80 -35.53 2.44
CA GLY A 478 28.26 -36.01 3.75
C GLY A 478 27.32 -37.05 4.38
N LEU A 479 26.01 -36.93 4.18
CA LEU A 479 25.03 -37.92 4.66
C LEU A 479 24.99 -39.17 3.76
N LEU A 480 25.34 -39.05 2.48
CA LEU A 480 25.49 -40.20 1.57
C LEU A 480 26.79 -40.98 1.81
N SER A 481 27.81 -40.37 2.40
CA SER A 481 29.05 -41.05 2.78
C SER A 481 28.96 -41.83 4.10
N LEU A 482 27.82 -41.76 4.80
CA LEU A 482 27.59 -42.60 5.97
C LEU A 482 27.19 -44.02 5.52
N PRO A 483 27.78 -45.08 6.11
CA PRO A 483 27.35 -46.45 5.85
C PRO A 483 25.87 -46.63 6.19
N ALA A 484 25.10 -47.25 5.30
CA ALA A 484 23.69 -47.51 5.54
C ALA A 484 23.52 -48.43 6.77
N PRO A 485 22.64 -48.11 7.72
CA PRO A 485 22.43 -48.95 8.90
C PRO A 485 21.83 -50.29 8.48
N LYS A 486 22.54 -51.38 8.79
CA LYS A 486 22.01 -52.75 8.71
C LYS A 486 21.37 -53.08 10.07
N ASN A 487 20.06 -53.21 10.10
CA ASN A 487 19.31 -53.71 11.24
C ASN A 487 19.06 -55.20 11.04
N ASP A 488 19.97 -56.04 11.52
CA ASP A 488 19.73 -57.47 11.70
C ASP A 488 19.52 -57.72 13.20
N PHE A 489 18.28 -57.62 13.66
CA PHE A 489 17.85 -58.15 14.95
C PHE A 489 16.64 -59.04 14.73
N GLU A 490 16.86 -60.35 14.82
CA GLU A 490 15.82 -61.35 14.92
C GLU A 490 15.22 -61.28 16.32
N ILE A 491 13.97 -60.79 16.40
CA ILE A 491 13.24 -60.67 17.66
C ILE A 491 12.73 -62.07 18.04
N VAL A 492 13.48 -62.76 18.89
CA VAL A 492 12.99 -63.92 19.64
C VAL A 492 12.44 -63.41 20.97
N LEU A 493 11.12 -63.50 21.17
CA LEU A 493 10.47 -63.24 22.46
C LEU A 493 10.86 -64.35 23.45
N PRO A 494 11.51 -64.06 24.60
CA PRO A 494 11.65 -65.02 25.68
C PRO A 494 10.33 -65.12 26.46
N GLU A 495 9.85 -66.34 26.73
CA GLU A 495 8.54 -66.66 27.34
C GLU A 495 8.30 -66.16 28.79
N ASN A 496 9.16 -65.30 29.35
CA ASN A 496 9.06 -64.84 30.75
C ASN A 496 8.71 -63.36 30.93
N ALA A 497 8.33 -62.64 29.87
CA ALA A 497 8.05 -61.19 29.92
C ALA A 497 6.76 -60.81 30.67
N GLU A 498 5.86 -61.76 30.98
CA GLU A 498 4.64 -61.46 31.75
C GLU A 498 4.89 -61.27 33.24
N LYS A 499 6.03 -61.74 33.78
CA LYS A 499 6.33 -61.67 35.21
C LYS A 499 7.02 -60.38 35.66
N GLU A 500 7.67 -59.64 34.76
CA GLU A 500 8.32 -58.36 35.10
C GLU A 500 7.35 -57.17 35.09
N LEU A 501 6.17 -57.31 34.49
CA LEU A 501 5.15 -56.26 34.46
C LEU A 501 4.38 -56.09 35.79
N GLU A 502 4.42 -57.08 36.68
CA GLU A 502 3.78 -56.99 38.01
C GLU A 502 4.67 -56.31 39.09
N GLU A 503 5.99 -56.20 38.89
CA GLU A 503 6.87 -55.60 39.90
C GLU A 503 6.96 -54.06 39.83
N MET A 504 6.54 -53.45 38.72
CA MET A 504 6.61 -51.99 38.51
C MET A 504 5.51 -51.17 39.21
N GLU A 505 4.54 -51.80 39.87
CA GLU A 505 3.49 -51.08 40.63
C GLU A 505 3.91 -50.70 42.07
N THR A 506 5.13 -51.02 42.51
CA THR A 506 5.53 -50.89 43.94
C THR A 506 6.64 -49.89 44.25
N ASP A 507 7.06 -49.02 43.32
CA ASP A 507 8.01 -47.95 43.66
C ASP A 507 7.30 -46.58 43.76
N SER A 508 6.87 -46.24 44.98
CA SER A 508 6.27 -44.96 45.34
C SER A 508 7.34 -43.86 45.54
N GLY A 509 8.29 -43.75 44.62
CA GLY A 509 9.33 -42.72 44.62
C GLY A 509 8.90 -41.50 43.80
N PHE A 510 8.70 -40.35 44.45
CA PHE A 510 8.48 -39.07 43.76
C PHE A 510 9.71 -38.73 42.89
N THR A 511 9.59 -38.85 41.57
CA THR A 511 10.61 -38.42 40.61
C THR A 511 10.48 -36.91 40.37
N GLU A 512 11.46 -36.11 40.83
CA GLU A 512 11.54 -34.67 40.53
C GLU A 512 11.55 -34.45 38.99
N ASP A 513 10.72 -33.51 38.51
CA ASP A 513 10.63 -33.17 37.08
C ASP A 513 12.01 -32.75 36.55
N ALA A 514 12.36 -33.20 35.34
CA ALA A 514 13.65 -32.88 34.72
C ALA A 514 13.91 -31.36 34.61
N SER A 515 12.83 -30.55 34.53
CA SER A 515 12.92 -29.09 34.55
C SER A 515 13.46 -28.54 35.86
N ASP A 516 13.16 -29.18 36.98
CA ASP A 516 13.54 -28.72 38.31
C ASP A 516 15.00 -29.09 38.62
N VAL A 517 15.44 -30.27 38.16
CA VAL A 517 16.84 -30.68 38.19
C VAL A 517 17.71 -29.74 37.33
N ASP A 518 17.24 -29.41 36.13
CA ASP A 518 17.93 -28.46 35.25
C ASP A 518 17.96 -27.05 35.84
N ALA A 519 16.86 -26.60 36.45
CA ALA A 519 16.78 -25.30 37.11
C ALA A 519 17.73 -25.21 38.31
N ARG A 520 17.81 -26.25 39.15
CA ARG A 520 18.75 -26.31 40.29
C ARG A 520 20.20 -26.33 39.82
N LYS A 521 20.51 -27.10 38.77
CA LYS A 521 21.85 -27.14 38.17
C LYS A 521 22.23 -25.80 37.52
N GLN A 522 21.26 -25.12 36.92
CA GLN A 522 21.47 -23.77 36.39
C GLN A 522 21.70 -22.75 37.51
N ALA A 523 20.90 -22.80 38.58
CA ALA A 523 21.06 -21.94 39.75
C ALA A 523 22.43 -22.14 40.44
N GLN A 524 22.92 -23.38 40.52
CA GLN A 524 24.26 -23.66 41.06
C GLN A 524 25.37 -23.03 40.19
N ARG A 525 25.31 -23.21 38.86
CA ARG A 525 26.27 -22.58 37.94
C ARG A 525 26.21 -21.05 37.98
N ASP A 526 25.02 -20.47 38.10
CA ASP A 526 24.84 -19.03 38.17
C ASP A 526 25.37 -18.47 39.51
N ALA A 527 25.17 -19.18 40.62
CA ALA A 527 25.73 -18.83 41.93
C ALA A 527 27.27 -18.93 41.96
N GLU A 528 27.86 -19.94 41.31
CA GLU A 528 29.31 -20.05 41.13
C GLU A 528 29.86 -18.88 40.32
N ARG A 529 29.21 -18.54 39.20
CA ARG A 529 29.59 -17.38 38.37
C ARG A 529 29.48 -16.06 39.16
N GLU A 530 28.48 -15.91 40.02
CA GLU A 530 28.33 -14.71 40.86
C GLU A 530 29.45 -14.60 41.92
N LYS A 531 29.86 -15.73 42.52
CA LYS A 531 31.01 -15.78 43.44
C LYS A 531 32.30 -15.42 42.73
N GLU A 532 32.53 -15.97 41.54
CA GLU A 532 33.70 -15.62 40.72
C GLU A 532 33.71 -14.14 40.34
N LEU A 533 32.56 -13.58 39.94
CA LEU A 533 32.43 -12.16 39.56
C LEU A 533 32.76 -11.23 40.73
N LYS A 534 32.36 -11.57 41.96
CA LYS A 534 32.68 -10.80 43.19
C LYS A 534 34.17 -10.76 43.50
N LEU A 535 34.94 -11.77 43.09
CA LEU A 535 36.39 -11.83 43.24
C LEU A 535 37.14 -11.08 42.13
N ARG A 536 36.46 -10.68 41.04
CA ARG A 536 37.07 -9.90 39.97
C ARG A 536 37.17 -8.43 40.33
N HIS A 537 38.03 -7.71 39.61
CA HIS A 537 38.21 -6.27 39.81
C HIS A 537 36.92 -5.49 39.50
N MET A 538 36.77 -4.31 40.11
CA MET A 538 35.55 -3.49 40.07
C MET A 538 35.06 -3.11 38.67
N SER A 539 35.96 -3.01 37.68
CA SER A 539 35.60 -2.61 36.32
C SER A 539 34.84 -3.71 35.55
N VAL A 540 35.14 -5.00 35.79
CA VAL A 540 34.33 -6.14 35.31
C VAL A 540 33.02 -6.23 36.08
N GLN A 541 33.03 -6.01 37.40
CA GLN A 541 31.79 -6.04 38.19
C GLN A 541 30.78 -4.99 37.76
N ARG A 542 31.26 -3.80 37.37
CA ARG A 542 30.44 -2.65 36.95
C ARG A 542 30.20 -2.60 35.43
N ASP A 543 30.69 -3.59 34.68
CA ASP A 543 30.63 -3.65 33.22
C ASP A 543 31.09 -2.35 32.52
N LEU A 544 32.19 -1.77 33.01
CA LEU A 544 32.73 -0.53 32.44
C LEU A 544 33.49 -0.82 31.13
N PRO A 545 33.56 0.14 30.19
CA PRO A 545 34.33 -0.01 28.96
C PRO A 545 35.82 -0.26 29.27
N ARG A 546 36.36 -1.38 28.77
CA ARG A 546 37.78 -1.76 28.88
C ARG A 546 38.46 -1.76 27.50
N PRO A 547 39.76 -1.44 27.42
CA PRO A 547 40.51 -1.46 26.16
C PRO A 547 40.62 -2.89 25.62
N THR A 548 40.49 -3.05 24.31
CA THR A 548 40.74 -4.33 23.61
C THR A 548 42.21 -4.55 23.27
N GLU A 549 42.97 -3.47 23.15
CA GLU A 549 44.42 -3.48 22.92
C GLU A 549 45.09 -2.90 24.17
N VAL A 550 45.93 -3.71 24.82
CA VAL A 550 46.64 -3.29 26.03
C VAL A 550 47.97 -2.67 25.61
N ASN A 551 48.24 -1.46 26.08
CA ASN A 551 49.46 -0.74 25.74
C ASN A 551 50.59 -1.07 26.73
N GLU A 552 51.55 -1.89 26.30
CA GLU A 552 52.72 -2.30 27.11
C GLU A 552 53.78 -1.18 27.25
N SER A 553 53.72 -0.11 26.43
CA SER A 553 54.68 1.01 26.46
C SER A 553 54.57 1.93 27.69
N VAL A 554 53.60 1.66 28.58
CA VAL A 554 53.44 2.36 29.86
C VAL A 554 54.53 1.95 30.87
N LEU A 555 55.13 0.76 30.68
CA LEU A 555 56.28 0.31 31.46
C LEU A 555 57.55 1.04 31.02
N ARG A 556 58.38 1.47 31.97
CA ARG A 556 59.69 2.01 31.61
C ARG A 556 60.56 0.87 31.06
N PRO A 557 61.37 1.12 30.03
CA PRO A 557 62.32 0.14 29.55
C PRO A 557 63.30 -0.20 30.69
N ALA A 558 63.62 -1.47 30.87
CA ALA A 558 64.48 -2.01 31.95
C ALA A 558 65.95 -1.50 31.94
N SER A 559 66.26 -0.52 31.10
CA SER A 559 67.60 0.02 30.83
C SER A 559 67.89 1.37 31.52
N MET A 560 67.02 1.87 32.41
CA MET A 560 67.18 3.17 33.09
C MET A 560 67.63 3.01 34.55
N GLU A 561 68.30 4.05 35.07
CA GLU A 561 68.94 4.24 36.40
C GLU A 561 68.22 3.66 37.63
N PRO A 562 68.91 3.41 38.78
CA PRO A 562 68.29 2.84 39.97
C PRO A 562 67.10 3.69 40.44
N LEU A 563 65.92 3.08 40.41
CA LEU A 563 64.66 3.74 40.72
C LEU A 563 64.56 4.05 42.21
N SER A 564 63.93 5.18 42.53
CA SER A 564 63.48 5.46 43.90
C SER A 564 62.43 4.42 44.32
N ASP A 565 62.38 4.08 45.62
CA ASP A 565 61.40 3.14 46.19
C ASP A 565 59.95 3.45 45.77
N LEU A 566 59.60 4.74 45.65
CA LEU A 566 58.28 5.18 45.17
C LEU A 566 58.05 4.87 43.68
N GLN A 567 59.09 5.01 42.87
CA GLN A 567 59.02 4.72 41.43
C GLN A 567 59.01 3.20 41.17
N LEU A 568 59.70 2.43 42.01
CA LEU A 568 59.65 0.96 41.99
C LEU A 568 58.24 0.47 42.35
N ALA A 569 57.64 1.02 43.40
CA ALA A 569 56.26 0.72 43.76
C ALA A 569 55.27 1.09 42.62
N GLU A 570 55.47 2.25 41.98
CA GLU A 570 54.66 2.67 40.82
C GLU A 570 54.76 1.69 39.65
N GLU A 571 55.94 1.13 39.39
CA GLU A 571 56.15 0.15 38.31
C GLU A 571 55.52 -1.21 38.61
N LEU A 572 55.62 -1.69 39.86
CA LEU A 572 54.94 -2.92 40.28
C LEU A 572 53.42 -2.81 40.10
N ILE A 573 52.84 -1.67 40.49
CA ILE A 573 51.40 -1.41 40.30
C ILE A 573 51.03 -1.40 38.81
N LYS A 574 51.87 -0.81 37.95
CA LYS A 574 51.64 -0.81 36.49
C LYS A 574 51.73 -2.21 35.88
N GLN A 575 52.67 -3.03 36.32
CA GLN A 575 52.81 -4.42 35.87
C GLN A 575 51.59 -5.26 36.28
N GLU A 576 51.13 -5.13 37.54
CA GLU A 576 49.90 -5.80 37.99
C GLU A 576 48.68 -5.31 37.20
N MET A 577 48.58 -4.01 36.93
CA MET A 577 47.49 -3.46 36.10
C MET A 577 47.46 -4.08 34.68
N ILE A 578 48.62 -4.24 34.03
CA ILE A 578 48.71 -4.83 32.69
C ILE A 578 48.32 -6.32 32.73
N THR A 579 48.83 -7.09 33.70
CA THR A 579 48.46 -8.51 33.83
C THR A 579 46.96 -8.70 34.06
N MET A 580 46.32 -7.84 34.86
CA MET A 580 44.87 -7.83 35.01
C MET A 580 44.15 -7.59 33.68
N LEU A 581 44.56 -6.57 32.92
CA LEU A 581 43.91 -6.23 31.65
C LEU A 581 44.01 -7.37 30.61
N HIS A 582 45.16 -8.05 30.51
CA HIS A 582 45.31 -9.20 29.62
C HIS A 582 44.41 -10.38 30.05
N HIS A 583 44.30 -10.64 31.36
CA HIS A 583 43.40 -11.66 31.90
C HIS A 583 41.93 -11.32 31.62
N ASP A 584 41.54 -10.06 31.77
CA ASP A 584 40.17 -9.60 31.56
C ASP A 584 39.76 -9.62 30.09
N CYS A 585 40.66 -9.29 29.16
CA CYS A 585 40.39 -9.39 27.73
C CYS A 585 40.10 -10.82 27.26
N LEU A 586 40.74 -11.83 27.88
CA LEU A 586 40.55 -13.24 27.54
C LEU A 586 39.31 -13.86 28.18
N HIS A 587 39.11 -13.64 29.49
CA HIS A 587 38.03 -14.29 30.24
C HIS A 587 36.73 -13.49 30.28
N HIS A 588 36.79 -12.16 30.14
CA HIS A 588 35.64 -11.25 30.25
C HIS A 588 35.66 -10.18 29.14
N PRO A 589 35.55 -10.57 27.85
CA PRO A 589 35.59 -9.62 26.74
C PRO A 589 34.42 -8.63 26.82
N THR A 590 34.67 -7.35 26.52
CA THR A 590 33.63 -6.32 26.50
C THR A 590 32.65 -6.56 25.35
N ASN A 591 31.42 -6.03 25.43
CA ASN A 591 30.43 -6.13 24.35
C ASN A 591 30.94 -5.57 23.00
N ASN A 592 31.85 -4.58 23.02
CA ASN A 592 32.52 -4.07 21.83
C ASN A 592 33.53 -5.08 21.25
N ALA A 593 34.28 -5.79 22.11
CA ALA A 593 35.17 -6.88 21.70
C ALA A 593 34.39 -8.07 21.13
N ALA A 594 33.29 -8.47 21.80
CA ALA A 594 32.42 -9.56 21.37
C ALA A 594 31.73 -9.27 20.02
N SER A 595 31.35 -8.00 19.77
CA SER A 595 30.79 -7.58 18.48
C SER A 595 31.84 -7.41 17.37
N GLN A 596 33.09 -7.07 17.69
CA GLN A 596 34.22 -7.13 16.75
C GLN A 596 34.56 -8.58 16.35
N LEU A 597 34.52 -9.52 17.29
CA LEU A 597 34.63 -10.97 17.04
C LEU A 597 33.54 -11.49 16.10
N GLN A 598 32.30 -10.98 16.23
CA GLN A 598 31.17 -11.33 15.34
C GLN A 598 31.29 -10.70 13.94
N ARG A 599 31.87 -9.50 13.80
CA ARG A 599 32.12 -8.84 12.50
C ARG A 599 33.35 -9.40 11.74
N GLY A 600 34.18 -10.21 12.40
CA GLY A 600 35.44 -10.74 11.90
C GLY A 600 35.37 -11.89 10.87
N LYS A 601 34.19 -12.32 10.40
CA LYS A 601 34.12 -13.38 9.38
C LYS A 601 34.59 -12.98 7.97
N ASN A 602 34.82 -11.69 7.70
CA ASN A 602 35.20 -11.17 6.38
C ASN A 602 36.55 -10.44 6.31
N ARG A 603 37.41 -10.52 7.33
CA ARG A 603 38.81 -10.03 7.25
C ARG A 603 39.75 -11.13 7.73
N GLY A 604 40.89 -11.25 7.05
CA GLY A 604 41.85 -12.35 7.14
C GLY A 604 42.49 -12.61 8.52
N PRO A 605 43.61 -13.35 8.57
CA PRO A 605 44.12 -14.08 9.74
C PRO A 605 44.68 -13.22 10.90
N THR A 606 44.31 -11.95 11.01
CA THR A 606 44.72 -11.03 12.07
C THR A 606 43.82 -11.03 13.31
N SER A 607 42.61 -11.62 13.27
CA SER A 607 41.75 -11.66 14.47
C SER A 607 42.14 -12.74 15.48
N THR A 608 42.93 -13.75 15.07
CA THR A 608 43.43 -14.80 15.98
C THR A 608 44.68 -14.34 16.74
N SER A 609 45.36 -13.27 16.30
CA SER A 609 46.62 -12.82 16.90
C SER A 609 46.44 -12.13 18.25
N ASN A 610 45.30 -11.45 18.48
CA ASN A 610 45.09 -10.69 19.72
C ASN A 610 44.87 -11.59 20.94
N ASN A 611 44.19 -12.73 20.79
CA ASN A 611 44.11 -13.71 21.89
C ASN A 611 45.45 -14.41 22.11
N ALA A 612 46.21 -14.67 21.05
CA ALA A 612 47.54 -15.29 21.16
C ALA A 612 48.53 -14.38 21.91
N SER A 613 48.51 -13.06 21.70
CA SER A 613 49.37 -12.13 22.45
C SER A 613 48.98 -12.05 23.93
N HIS A 614 47.69 -12.04 24.25
CA HIS A 614 47.25 -12.08 25.65
C HIS A 614 47.63 -13.38 26.36
N ILE A 615 47.49 -14.53 25.69
CA ILE A 615 47.88 -15.84 26.22
C ILE A 615 49.39 -15.88 26.46
N THR A 616 50.19 -15.46 25.47
CA THR A 616 51.66 -15.42 25.57
C THR A 616 52.13 -14.54 26.74
N TYR A 617 51.48 -13.40 26.96
CA TYR A 617 51.82 -12.49 28.07
C TYR A 617 51.47 -13.09 29.45
N LEU A 618 50.32 -13.75 29.57
CA LEU A 618 49.89 -14.40 30.83
C LEU A 618 50.70 -15.66 31.15
N GLU A 619 51.22 -16.35 30.14
CA GLU A 619 52.18 -17.44 30.33
C GLU A 619 53.50 -16.92 30.93
N ALA A 620 53.96 -15.73 30.50
CA ALA A 620 55.14 -15.08 31.07
C ALA A 620 54.85 -14.42 32.44
N HIS A 621 53.65 -13.90 32.66
CA HIS A 621 53.22 -13.21 33.88
C HIS A 621 51.88 -13.78 34.40
N PRO A 622 51.93 -14.86 35.21
CA PRO A 622 50.72 -15.51 35.71
C PRO A 622 49.85 -14.60 36.57
N TYR A 623 48.54 -14.63 36.32
CA TYR A 623 47.55 -13.92 37.13
C TYR A 623 47.41 -14.58 38.52
N LYS A 624 47.69 -13.82 39.57
CA LYS A 624 47.51 -14.27 40.97
C LYS A 624 46.04 -14.11 41.39
N GLN A 625 45.46 -15.14 41.97
CA GLN A 625 44.12 -15.10 42.55
C GLN A 625 44.23 -14.85 44.05
N PHE A 626 43.44 -13.90 44.56
CA PHE A 626 43.37 -13.55 45.98
C PHE A 626 42.07 -14.04 46.60
N SER A 627 42.13 -14.42 47.87
CA SER A 627 40.96 -14.83 48.64
C SER A 627 40.06 -13.63 49.00
N SER A 628 38.79 -13.89 49.31
CA SER A 628 37.86 -12.83 49.73
C SER A 628 38.31 -12.14 51.03
N GLU A 629 38.99 -12.87 51.92
CA GLU A 629 39.47 -12.34 53.20
C GLU A 629 40.65 -11.38 53.00
N GLU A 630 41.60 -11.71 52.13
CA GLU A 630 42.72 -10.82 51.78
C GLU A 630 42.23 -9.54 51.10
N MET A 631 41.21 -9.63 50.25
CA MET A 631 40.59 -8.47 49.60
C MET A 631 39.88 -7.54 50.58
N GLU A 632 39.28 -8.09 51.64
CA GLU A 632 38.62 -7.31 52.69
C GLU A 632 39.64 -6.62 53.61
N GLN A 633 40.72 -7.32 53.96
CA GLN A 633 41.85 -6.74 54.69
C GLN A 633 42.51 -5.59 53.91
N ALA A 634 42.77 -5.80 52.61
CA ALA A 634 43.34 -4.76 51.73
C ALA A 634 42.42 -3.52 51.61
N LYS A 635 41.09 -3.72 51.53
CA LYS A 635 40.12 -2.60 51.56
C LYS A 635 40.18 -1.83 52.88
N GLY A 636 40.35 -2.52 54.00
CA GLY A 636 40.52 -1.88 55.32
C GLY A 636 41.78 -1.02 55.38
N ILE A 637 42.90 -1.52 54.85
CA ILE A 637 44.18 -0.77 54.79
C ILE A 637 44.03 0.45 53.88
N LEU A 638 43.46 0.28 52.68
CA LEU A 638 43.23 1.39 51.76
C LEU A 638 42.29 2.45 52.33
N ALA A 639 41.24 2.05 53.05
CA ALA A 639 40.35 2.99 53.71
C ALA A 639 41.08 3.83 54.77
N ALA A 640 41.95 3.20 55.57
CA ALA A 640 42.77 3.90 56.55
C ALA A 640 43.76 4.87 55.88
N GLU A 641 44.43 4.46 54.80
CA GLU A 641 45.31 5.34 54.01
C GLU A 641 44.56 6.50 53.36
N MET A 642 43.38 6.24 52.81
CA MET A 642 42.52 7.27 52.22
C MET A 642 42.10 8.31 53.25
N GLU A 643 41.79 7.93 54.49
CA GLU A 643 41.50 8.89 55.55
C GLU A 643 42.71 9.74 55.92
N VAL A 644 43.91 9.14 55.98
CA VAL A 644 45.16 9.89 56.22
C VAL A 644 45.43 10.89 55.10
N VAL A 645 45.25 10.50 53.84
CA VAL A 645 45.41 11.39 52.67
C VAL A 645 44.34 12.48 52.67
N LYS A 646 43.09 12.14 52.99
CA LYS A 646 41.97 13.09 53.09
C LYS A 646 42.25 14.17 54.14
N ALA A 647 42.77 13.78 55.31
CA ALA A 647 43.19 14.71 56.35
C ALA A 647 44.43 15.52 55.94
N GLY A 648 45.42 14.90 55.30
CA GLY A 648 46.68 15.53 54.90
C GLY A 648 46.56 16.53 53.74
N MET A 649 45.65 16.30 52.79
CA MET A 649 45.42 17.18 51.64
C MET A 649 44.29 18.19 51.84
N GLY A 650 43.59 18.16 52.99
CA GLY A 650 42.49 19.09 53.29
C GLY A 650 41.28 18.92 52.36
N HIS A 651 41.13 17.78 51.70
CA HIS A 651 39.98 17.49 50.84
C HIS A 651 38.79 17.09 51.70
N GLY A 652 37.80 17.98 51.83
CA GLY A 652 36.47 17.62 52.37
C GLY A 652 35.74 16.63 51.45
N ASP A 653 34.53 16.23 51.83
CA ASP A 653 33.68 15.44 50.94
C ASP A 653 33.31 16.28 49.70
N LEU A 654 33.93 15.97 48.56
CA LEU A 654 33.61 16.62 47.30
C LEU A 654 32.17 16.27 46.93
N SER A 655 31.32 17.29 46.78
CA SER A 655 29.96 17.09 46.28
C SER A 655 30.02 16.43 44.89
N MET A 656 29.11 15.49 44.64
CA MET A 656 28.95 14.84 43.34
C MET A 656 28.78 15.87 42.20
N ASP A 657 28.21 17.03 42.51
CA ASP A 657 28.02 18.13 41.55
C ASP A 657 29.36 18.78 41.17
N ALA A 658 30.26 18.98 42.14
CA ALA A 658 31.59 19.53 41.90
C ALA A 658 32.45 18.55 41.08
N TYR A 659 32.34 17.25 41.35
CA TYR A 659 32.98 16.22 40.55
C TYR A 659 32.42 16.20 39.11
N SER A 660 31.10 16.28 38.95
CA SER A 660 30.44 16.27 37.64
C SER A 660 30.86 17.47 36.80
N GLN A 661 30.95 18.64 37.40
CA GLN A 661 31.40 19.86 36.72
C GLN A 661 32.86 19.74 36.22
N VAL A 662 33.78 19.33 37.11
CA VAL A 662 35.20 19.14 36.73
C VAL A 662 35.34 18.04 35.67
N TRP A 663 34.53 16.98 35.78
CA TRP A 663 34.49 15.89 34.81
C TRP A 663 34.01 16.38 33.43
N GLU A 664 32.95 17.18 33.38
CA GLU A 664 32.45 17.77 32.12
C GLU A 664 33.46 18.73 31.49
N GLU A 665 34.14 19.54 32.30
CA GLU A 665 35.21 20.43 31.85
C GLU A 665 36.39 19.63 31.27
N CYS A 666 36.82 18.57 31.95
CA CYS A 666 37.88 17.68 31.46
C CYS A 666 37.45 16.94 30.18
N TYR A 667 36.22 16.44 30.13
CA TYR A 667 35.69 15.70 28.99
C TYR A 667 35.47 16.59 27.77
N GLY A 668 35.04 17.84 27.98
CA GLY A 668 34.90 18.85 26.93
C GLY A 668 36.23 19.20 26.26
N GLN A 669 37.34 19.09 26.99
CA GLN A 669 38.69 19.28 26.44
C GLN A 669 39.20 18.06 25.68
N VAL A 670 38.57 16.89 25.79
CA VAL A 670 39.01 15.65 25.13
C VAL A 670 38.29 15.47 23.80
N LEU A 671 39.08 15.27 22.75
CA LEU A 671 38.62 15.15 21.37
C LEU A 671 39.14 13.85 20.75
N TYR A 672 38.23 13.05 20.19
CA TYR A 672 38.58 11.83 19.47
C TYR A 672 38.92 12.16 18.02
N LEU A 673 40.12 11.78 17.56
CA LEU A 673 40.53 11.96 16.16
C LEU A 673 40.28 10.67 15.37
N PRO A 674 39.32 10.65 14.43
CA PRO A 674 38.96 9.45 13.69
C PRO A 674 40.11 8.88 12.84
N ALA A 675 40.91 9.75 12.20
CA ALA A 675 42.02 9.36 11.35
C ALA A 675 43.16 8.65 12.10
N GLN A 676 43.37 8.99 13.38
CA GLN A 676 44.46 8.45 14.20
C GLN A 676 43.99 7.45 15.25
N ASN A 677 42.68 7.20 15.34
CA ASN A 677 42.06 6.33 16.34
C ASN A 677 42.51 6.65 17.79
N ARG A 678 42.70 7.95 18.10
CA ARG A 678 43.29 8.43 19.37
C ARG A 678 42.53 9.62 19.93
N TYR A 679 42.47 9.69 21.26
CA TYR A 679 42.00 10.87 21.98
C TYR A 679 43.14 11.87 22.19
N THR A 680 42.90 13.13 21.87
CA THR A 680 43.82 14.26 22.07
C THR A 680 43.08 15.40 22.76
N ARG A 681 43.82 16.35 23.33
CA ARG A 681 43.21 17.56 23.88
C ARG A 681 42.84 18.50 22.74
N ALA A 682 41.68 19.16 22.83
CA ALA A 682 41.15 20.05 21.79
C ALA A 682 42.13 21.18 21.40
N ASN A 683 42.99 21.61 22.32
CA ASN A 683 44.00 22.66 22.09
C ASN A 683 45.20 22.19 21.26
N LEU A 684 45.49 20.87 21.25
CA LEU A 684 46.61 20.28 20.52
C LEU A 684 46.22 19.79 19.11
N ALA A 685 44.92 19.75 18.79
CA ALA A 685 44.41 19.26 17.52
C ALA A 685 44.32 20.37 16.46
N SER A 686 44.69 20.05 15.21
CA SER A 686 44.58 21.00 14.11
C SER A 686 43.12 21.38 13.84
N LYS A 687 42.88 22.51 13.17
CA LYS A 687 41.50 22.92 12.82
C LYS A 687 40.79 21.88 11.95
N LYS A 688 41.53 21.18 11.07
CA LYS A 688 41.00 20.12 10.21
C LYS A 688 40.55 18.90 11.03
N ASP A 689 41.40 18.45 11.95
CA ASP A 689 41.11 17.28 12.79
C ASP A 689 39.96 17.56 13.77
N ARG A 690 39.82 18.83 14.21
CA ARG A 690 38.66 19.29 14.98
C ARG A 690 37.35 19.16 14.21
N ILE A 691 37.33 19.60 12.94
CA ILE A 691 36.15 19.50 12.09
C ILE A 691 35.77 18.03 11.89
N GLU A 692 36.72 17.16 11.56
CA GLU A 692 36.47 15.73 11.34
C GLU A 692 35.92 15.03 12.59
N SER A 693 36.43 15.39 13.77
CA SER A 693 35.91 14.89 15.04
C SER A 693 34.47 15.36 15.31
N PHE A 694 34.18 16.64 15.08
CA PHE A 694 32.83 17.17 15.26
C PHE A 694 31.83 16.61 14.25
N GLU A 695 32.25 16.38 13.00
CA GLU A 695 31.45 15.67 11.99
C GLU A 695 31.11 14.26 12.47
N LYS A 696 32.08 13.53 13.04
CA LYS A 696 31.83 12.20 13.58
C LYS A 696 30.89 12.23 14.79
N LYS A 697 31.06 13.18 15.71
CA LYS A 697 30.14 13.39 16.84
C LYS A 697 28.72 13.70 16.35
N LEU A 698 28.60 14.53 15.31
CA LEU A 698 27.32 14.87 14.70
C LEU A 698 26.67 13.64 14.04
N GLU A 699 27.45 12.79 13.36
CA GLU A 699 26.95 11.54 12.79
C GLU A 699 26.41 10.59 13.88
N VAL A 700 27.14 10.43 14.99
CA VAL A 700 26.70 9.63 16.14
C VAL A 700 25.42 10.20 16.74
N ASN A 701 25.34 11.53 16.91
CA ASN A 701 24.13 12.19 17.42
C ASN A 701 22.95 12.04 16.46
N ARG A 702 23.16 12.07 15.14
CA ARG A 702 22.12 11.77 14.15
C ARG A 702 21.64 10.32 14.29
N ALA A 703 22.55 9.36 14.45
CA ALA A 703 22.19 7.97 14.67
C ALA A 703 21.37 7.80 15.96
N HIS A 704 21.81 8.42 17.06
CA HIS A 704 21.09 8.43 18.34
C HIS A 704 19.69 9.04 18.19
N MET A 705 19.59 10.22 17.58
CA MET A 705 18.33 10.90 17.31
C MET A 705 17.38 10.03 16.49
N THR A 706 17.86 9.34 15.44
CA THR A 706 17.00 8.45 14.66
C THR A 706 16.53 7.23 15.47
N ALA A 707 17.37 6.67 16.33
CA ALA A 707 17.02 5.54 17.18
C ALA A 707 16.00 5.95 18.26
N GLU A 708 16.22 7.09 18.91
CA GLU A 708 15.31 7.66 19.90
C GLU A 708 13.99 8.09 19.29
N ALA A 709 14.00 8.79 18.15
CA ALA A 709 12.79 9.17 17.44
C ALA A 709 11.95 7.93 17.06
N ARG A 710 12.60 6.82 16.65
CA ARG A 710 11.90 5.55 16.41
C ARG A 710 11.30 4.95 17.68
N LYS A 711 11.99 5.04 18.83
CA LYS A 711 11.46 4.59 20.13
C LYS A 711 10.30 5.46 20.59
N ALA A 712 10.46 6.78 20.54
CA ALA A 712 9.43 7.77 20.87
C ALA A 712 8.19 7.58 19.99
N ALA A 713 8.34 7.47 18.67
CA ALA A 713 7.22 7.23 17.76
C ALA A 713 6.48 5.91 18.05
N LYS A 714 7.18 4.86 18.50
CA LYS A 714 6.53 3.62 18.94
C LYS A 714 5.74 3.82 20.24
N LEU A 715 6.31 4.55 21.21
CA LEU A 715 5.64 4.88 22.46
C LEU A 715 4.43 5.78 22.23
N GLU A 716 4.56 6.83 21.42
CA GLU A 716 3.47 7.72 21.03
C GLU A 716 2.35 6.96 20.32
N LYS A 717 2.67 6.07 19.37
CA LYS A 717 1.64 5.23 18.73
C LYS A 717 0.92 4.36 19.75
N LYS A 718 1.65 3.75 20.70
CA LYS A 718 1.05 2.94 21.76
C LYS A 718 0.17 3.80 22.68
N LEU A 719 0.65 4.97 23.10
CA LEU A 719 -0.10 5.92 23.92
C LEU A 719 -1.32 6.44 23.17
N LYS A 720 -1.22 6.75 21.88
CA LYS A 720 -2.35 7.22 21.07
C LYS A 720 -3.44 6.16 20.92
N ILE A 721 -3.08 4.88 20.83
CA ILE A 721 -4.07 3.79 20.81
C ILE A 721 -4.79 3.68 22.16
N LEU A 722 -4.05 3.75 23.28
CA LEU A 722 -4.62 3.61 24.63
C LEU A 722 -5.40 4.86 25.06
N LEU A 723 -4.83 6.05 24.87
CA LEU A 723 -5.34 7.32 25.34
C LEU A 723 -6.24 8.02 24.32
N GLY A 724 -6.19 7.71 23.03
CA GLY A 724 -6.98 8.43 22.01
C GLY A 724 -8.50 8.31 22.24
N GLY A 725 -8.95 7.14 22.71
CA GLY A 725 -10.34 6.94 23.15
C GLY A 725 -10.69 7.76 24.40
N PHE A 726 -9.78 7.84 25.37
CA PHE A 726 -9.99 8.65 26.56
C PHE A 726 -9.94 10.16 26.27
N GLN A 727 -9.07 10.60 25.37
CA GLN A 727 -8.98 11.99 24.92
C GLN A 727 -10.24 12.42 24.17
N SER A 728 -10.75 11.59 23.26
CA SER A 728 -12.01 11.90 22.57
C SER A 728 -13.21 11.95 23.52
N ARG A 729 -13.26 11.04 24.52
CA ARG A 729 -14.27 11.10 25.59
C ARG A 729 -14.12 12.36 26.44
N ALA A 730 -12.91 12.72 26.84
CA ALA A 730 -12.64 13.93 27.62
C ALA A 730 -13.06 15.19 26.86
N LEU A 731 -12.70 15.30 25.58
CA LEU A 731 -13.14 16.40 24.71
C LEU A 731 -14.67 16.48 24.61
N GLY A 732 -15.34 15.33 24.47
CA GLY A 732 -16.80 15.27 24.47
C GLY A 732 -17.42 15.76 25.79
N LEU A 733 -16.86 15.34 26.92
CA LEU A 733 -17.31 15.77 28.25
C LEU A 733 -17.08 17.26 28.49
N VAL A 734 -15.92 17.79 28.10
CA VAL A 734 -15.63 19.22 28.19
C VAL A 734 -16.63 20.02 27.35
N LYS A 735 -16.93 19.56 26.13
CA LYS A 735 -17.93 20.22 25.27
C LYS A 735 -19.33 20.22 25.90
N GLN A 736 -19.76 19.07 26.43
CA GLN A 736 -21.04 18.96 27.13
C GLN A 736 -21.10 19.84 28.38
N HIS A 737 -20.01 19.89 29.15
CA HIS A 737 -19.93 20.73 30.33
C HIS A 737 -20.07 22.22 29.97
N ASN A 738 -19.39 22.67 28.92
CA ASN A 738 -19.49 24.05 28.44
C ASN A 738 -20.90 24.38 27.93
N GLU A 739 -21.52 23.48 27.16
CA GLU A 739 -22.91 23.67 26.67
C GLU A 739 -23.91 23.74 27.83
N LEU A 740 -23.74 22.91 28.88
CA LEU A 740 -24.58 22.98 30.08
C LEU A 740 -24.37 24.28 30.84
N TRP A 741 -23.13 24.76 30.92
CA TRP A 741 -22.82 26.01 31.61
C TRP A 741 -23.47 27.21 30.91
N GLU A 742 -23.42 27.26 29.59
CA GLU A 742 -24.10 28.28 28.78
C GLU A 742 -25.64 28.22 28.97
N GLN A 743 -26.22 27.02 29.05
CA GLN A 743 -27.65 26.84 29.34
C GLN A 743 -28.01 27.31 30.76
N VAL A 744 -27.15 27.07 31.75
CA VAL A 744 -27.36 27.52 33.13
C VAL A 744 -27.34 29.05 33.20
N GLU A 745 -26.42 29.70 32.48
CA GLU A 745 -26.40 31.17 32.40
C GLU A 745 -27.67 31.72 31.76
N GLN A 746 -28.10 31.15 30.62
CA GLN A 746 -29.34 31.55 29.95
C GLN A 746 -30.55 31.38 30.89
N ALA A 747 -30.69 30.21 31.53
CA ALA A 747 -31.78 29.96 32.47
C ALA A 747 -31.75 30.91 33.68
N ALA A 748 -30.56 31.28 34.18
CA ALA A 748 -30.43 32.25 35.25
C ALA A 748 -30.90 33.66 34.80
N THR A 749 -30.53 34.07 33.58
CA THR A 749 -31.02 35.34 33.02
C THR A 749 -32.53 35.32 32.82
N GLU A 750 -33.09 34.24 32.29
CA GLU A 750 -34.55 34.05 32.12
C GLU A 750 -35.28 34.07 33.47
N LEU A 751 -34.75 33.41 34.49
CA LEU A 751 -35.34 33.43 35.82
C LEU A 751 -35.39 34.86 36.39
N GLN A 752 -34.30 35.63 36.20
CA GLN A 752 -34.25 37.01 36.64
C GLN A 752 -35.24 37.89 35.85
N THR A 753 -35.32 37.73 34.53
CA THR A 753 -36.26 38.48 33.70
C THR A 753 -37.70 38.14 34.06
N PHE A 754 -38.07 36.87 34.20
CA PHE A 754 -39.41 36.46 34.58
C PHE A 754 -39.78 36.87 36.00
N SER A 755 -38.83 36.85 36.94
CA SER A 755 -39.06 37.39 38.29
C SER A 755 -39.42 38.88 38.24
N GLN A 756 -38.74 39.65 37.38
CA GLN A 756 -39.02 41.06 37.19
C GLN A 756 -40.31 41.31 36.41
N LEU A 757 -40.59 40.50 35.39
CA LEU A 757 -41.83 40.54 34.61
C LEU A 757 -43.03 40.23 35.50
N LYS A 758 -42.91 39.23 36.38
CA LYS A 758 -43.94 38.88 37.36
C LYS A 758 -44.26 40.07 38.27
N LYS A 759 -43.23 40.75 38.82
CA LYS A 759 -43.43 41.96 39.62
C LYS A 759 -44.14 43.07 38.84
N GLN A 760 -43.85 43.21 37.55
CA GLN A 760 -44.54 44.18 36.70
C GLN A 760 -46.01 43.80 36.47
N GLU A 761 -46.31 42.54 36.18
CA GLU A 761 -47.68 42.06 36.00
C GLU A 761 -48.49 42.14 37.30
N ASP A 762 -47.89 41.81 38.44
CA ASP A 762 -48.52 41.94 39.77
C ASP A 762 -48.96 43.39 40.05
N VAL A 763 -48.27 44.39 39.50
CA VAL A 763 -48.65 45.82 39.58
C VAL A 763 -49.62 46.23 38.47
N ALA A 764 -49.46 45.68 37.27
CA ALA A 764 -50.26 46.05 36.10
C ALA A 764 -51.70 45.53 36.17
N ILE A 765 -51.91 44.33 36.71
CA ILE A 765 -53.24 43.69 36.79
C ILE A 765 -54.21 44.50 37.67
N PRO A 766 -53.88 44.90 38.91
CA PRO A 766 -54.77 45.70 39.75
C PRO A 766 -55.15 47.03 39.11
N ARG A 767 -54.19 47.75 38.53
CA ARG A 767 -54.44 49.03 37.84
C ARG A 767 -55.41 48.88 36.67
N ARG A 768 -55.27 47.81 35.88
CA ARG A 768 -56.19 47.51 34.78
C ARG A 768 -57.60 47.20 35.28
N GLN A 769 -57.70 46.42 36.36
CA GLN A 769 -59.00 46.10 36.95
C GLN A 769 -59.67 47.34 37.56
N GLU A 770 -58.92 48.21 38.21
CA GLU A 770 -59.43 49.44 38.81
C GLU A 770 -59.94 50.41 37.73
N ALA A 771 -59.16 50.65 36.68
CA ALA A 771 -59.60 51.47 35.54
C ALA A 771 -60.88 50.93 34.88
N LEU A 772 -60.98 49.60 34.70
CA LEU A 772 -62.19 48.97 34.17
C LEU A 772 -63.38 49.09 35.13
N ARG A 773 -63.16 49.01 36.45
CA ARG A 773 -64.22 49.21 37.45
C ARG A 773 -64.75 50.64 37.40
N GLU A 774 -63.86 51.64 37.37
CA GLU A 774 -64.25 53.05 37.27
C GLU A 774 -65.00 53.35 35.96
N ASP A 775 -64.58 52.75 34.83
CA ASP A 775 -65.28 52.87 33.56
C ASP A 775 -66.68 52.25 33.62
N VAL A 776 -66.80 51.05 34.21
CA VAL A 776 -68.09 50.36 34.37
C VAL A 776 -69.02 51.13 35.29
N GLU A 777 -68.51 51.66 36.40
CA GLU A 777 -69.30 52.45 37.36
C GLU A 777 -69.85 53.71 36.72
N ARG A 778 -69.04 54.44 35.94
CA ARG A 778 -69.50 55.58 35.13
C ARG A 778 -70.58 55.20 34.11
N GLN A 779 -70.46 54.03 33.48
CA GLN A 779 -71.50 53.55 32.56
C GLN A 779 -72.79 53.19 33.29
N MET A 780 -72.70 52.55 34.45
CA MET A 780 -73.86 52.19 35.27
C MET A 780 -74.61 53.43 35.79
N GLU A 781 -73.89 54.46 36.25
CA GLU A 781 -74.51 55.72 36.68
C GLU A 781 -75.29 56.37 35.52
N ARG A 782 -74.68 56.43 34.34
CA ARG A 782 -75.33 56.99 33.15
C ARG A 782 -76.54 56.18 32.70
N GLU A 783 -76.47 54.85 32.79
CA GLU A 783 -77.62 53.98 32.52
C GLU A 783 -78.76 54.25 33.51
N LYS A 784 -78.44 54.37 34.81
CA LYS A 784 -79.41 54.63 35.87
C LYS A 784 -80.13 55.97 35.70
N GLU A 785 -79.40 57.03 35.34
CA GLU A 785 -79.99 58.34 35.03
C GLU A 785 -80.94 58.27 33.82
N LEU A 786 -80.55 57.56 32.75
CA LEU A 786 -81.38 57.39 31.56
C LEU A 786 -82.65 56.60 31.87
N GLN A 787 -82.56 55.54 32.69
CA GLN A 787 -83.72 54.77 33.13
C GLN A 787 -84.67 55.61 34.00
N GLN A 788 -84.15 56.46 34.89
CA GLN A 788 -84.97 57.39 35.68
C GLN A 788 -85.73 58.37 34.80
N ARG A 789 -85.05 59.03 33.85
CA ARG A 789 -85.71 59.94 32.89
C ARG A 789 -86.80 59.23 32.06
N TYR A 790 -86.54 57.99 31.65
CA TYR A 790 -87.55 57.19 30.95
C TYR A 790 -88.76 56.89 31.84
N GLY A 791 -88.54 56.60 33.13
CA GLY A 791 -89.60 56.44 34.12
C GLY A 791 -90.43 57.71 34.33
N GLU A 792 -89.79 58.88 34.42
CA GLU A 792 -90.47 60.18 34.50
C GLU A 792 -91.34 60.45 33.26
N LEU A 793 -90.81 60.21 32.06
CA LEU A 793 -91.57 60.33 30.80
C LEU A 793 -92.78 59.38 30.73
N LEU A 794 -92.66 58.17 31.28
CA LEU A 794 -93.79 57.24 31.41
C LEU A 794 -94.87 57.79 32.35
N MET A 795 -94.47 58.37 33.49
CA MET A 795 -95.41 59.01 34.42
C MET A 795 -96.10 60.23 33.79
N GLU A 796 -95.36 61.09 33.07
CA GLU A 796 -95.96 62.21 32.33
C GLU A 796 -96.96 61.72 31.27
N ARG A 797 -96.60 60.68 30.52
CA ARG A 797 -97.51 60.06 29.54
C ARG A 797 -98.77 59.52 30.22
N GLU A 798 -98.64 58.82 31.34
CA GLU A 798 -99.79 58.30 32.09
C GLU A 798 -100.66 59.42 32.65
N ALA A 799 -100.06 60.49 33.18
CA ALA A 799 -100.79 61.67 33.64
C ALA A 799 -101.56 62.35 32.50
N LEU A 800 -100.93 62.51 31.33
CA LEU A 800 -101.58 63.06 30.13
C LEU A 800 -102.72 62.17 29.61
N VAL A 801 -102.54 60.84 29.66
CA VAL A 801 -103.59 59.87 29.28
C VAL A 801 -104.73 59.83 30.30
N SER A 802 -104.47 60.08 31.59
CA SER A 802 -105.50 60.12 32.64
C SER A 802 -106.31 61.42 32.66
N ASN A 803 -105.75 62.52 32.13
CA ASN A 803 -106.38 63.83 32.02
C ASN A 803 -107.11 64.06 30.68
N ALA A 804 -107.01 63.11 29.74
CA ALA A 804 -107.74 63.05 28.48
C ALA A 804 -108.92 62.07 28.62
#